data_AF-A6DLF6-F1
#
_entry.id   AF-A6DLF6-F1
#
_cell.length_a   1.000
_cell.length_b   1.000
_cell.length_c   1.000
_cell.angle_alpha   90.00
_cell.angle_beta   90.00
_cell.angle_gamma   90.00
#
_symmetry.space_group_name_H-M   'P 1'
#
loop_
_entity.id
_entity.type
_entity.pdbx_description
1 polymer ?
#
loop_
_entity_poly.entity_id
_entity_poly.type
_entity_poly.pdbx_seq_one_letter_code
_entity_poly.pdbx_strand_id
1 'polypeptide(L)'
;MLIGDTVFEKKSFKNTDEILNNFCTQEFLNKNSIVRNELVNKTLLELIEAEPRNSFLLREVIDYAAKITESHVLDGKFNVTAFERWLNQHSGLNEAEQFVIRGKISGKHIPRDEYQLYFPIGHDKYYPNSHYITAHNPPDLDSTTGSFIGWLDAFSCKVGQTLTVWNVPQGEPSPLISHFFNKIFTPNVFSRVAKHKSLISPVAMDIVNQHKLIRVTGNSNIRDFQHERNTNHIIVVDEDGYYLGDWRVADVDTVGRIQRLLNITIHSYEKVLISSFTALMSRDTITHQEIQEYLDQSFNSSLSDSQMSFQRYHHQDCELLDLYLKKVLKLEHGSKTSFLDFFRFMDKVSNSNYCEFVDHMNSFLAPENFDYKNEAFSLARSKIFATFNKAFDNLSASIQAGRNYYDRMDLALAVKKEVLGNTINYVSTKAEPTEIKNKLRGYQHVTVCFHDKKQRLIPVGVIHRSDMVSDSLGSVTLRDFCNLDEIKIAPSVRTISAIDHHRSEMNSRECMTVTIADVQSVNVIIAEQAFTINDRYGCQNQSLHSIEDQMAELHKNKSLNSEGFSLLNRLIQKKQAVYRSGVKYFINPERELIEYSLMLNAIIDDTDLFNKCGWRDLSAVAHLVNRMKSIVCKKEVQVLSIEKYNRASKTDLKAAIKEFLHNEDVKSFYKNIFDYREVLISQWLANSKDHQFCYEDRKIQNEFCAISQLKIFPNNRDCFNEHRDALLESWLNSNEVVARKSSVVDLFLQMNSTIEMKGSNSNSEGCDEIWIRINSNSEQAESHLRIFFNTFTQSSKYPDVIEEVIIEGSNAEDNKILIPIITNNLKLPYTIRDNKEKRSIICLKIKQGSLNSRKADITPFLPK
;
A
#
# COMPACT_ATOMS: atom_id res chain seq x y z
N MET A 1 15.98 14.54 33.41
CA MET A 1 15.34 13.58 32.50
C MET A 1 16.43 12.94 31.65
N LEU A 2 16.57 11.63 31.75
CA LEU A 2 17.47 10.86 30.88
C LEU A 2 16.75 10.53 29.57
N ILE A 3 17.50 10.19 28.52
CA ILE A 3 16.90 9.86 27.21
C ILE A 3 15.93 8.68 27.33
N GLY A 4 16.31 7.63 28.08
CA GLY A 4 15.49 6.44 28.26
C GLY A 4 14.19 6.67 29.03
N ASP A 5 14.10 7.76 29.80
CA ASP A 5 12.89 8.13 30.55
C ASP A 5 11.79 8.74 29.65
N THR A 6 12.07 8.94 28.36
CA THR A 6 11.12 9.51 27.41
C THR A 6 9.94 8.55 27.20
N VAL A 7 8.75 9.01 27.56
CA VAL A 7 7.50 8.28 27.32
C VAL A 7 6.83 8.85 26.08
N PHE A 8 6.53 7.99 25.11
CA PHE A 8 5.72 8.33 23.96
C PHE A 8 4.27 8.00 24.27
N GLU A 9 3.49 9.01 24.61
CA GLU A 9 2.06 8.84 24.86
C GLU A 9 1.32 8.49 23.57
N LYS A 10 0.26 7.68 23.71
CA LYS A 10 -0.70 7.46 22.62
C LYS A 10 -1.38 8.78 22.30
N LYS A 11 -1.47 9.12 21.01
CA LYS A 11 -2.12 10.34 20.55
C LYS A 11 -3.30 10.03 19.65
N SER A 12 -4.36 10.81 19.82
CA SER A 12 -5.56 10.82 18.98
C SER A 12 -5.88 12.27 18.63
N PHE A 13 -6.57 12.49 17.52
CA PHE A 13 -7.11 13.82 17.24
C PHE A 13 -8.13 14.23 18.31
N LYS A 14 -8.27 15.54 18.53
CA LYS A 14 -9.33 16.07 19.40
C LYS A 14 -10.70 15.67 18.86
N ASN A 15 -11.64 15.32 19.75
CA ASN A 15 -13.02 14.93 19.42
C ASN A 15 -13.15 13.67 18.53
N THR A 16 -12.12 12.82 18.45
CA THR A 16 -12.17 11.58 17.63
C THR A 16 -13.38 10.71 17.96
N ASP A 17 -13.73 10.57 19.24
CA ASP A 17 -14.83 9.69 19.67
C ASP A 17 -16.21 10.25 19.29
N GLU A 18 -16.38 11.58 19.32
CA GLU A 18 -17.60 12.25 18.85
C GLU A 18 -17.77 12.07 17.33
N ILE A 19 -16.69 12.25 16.57
CA ILE A 19 -16.67 12.04 15.12
C ILE A 19 -17.05 10.59 14.78
N LEU A 20 -16.50 9.62 15.50
CA LEU A 20 -16.83 8.21 15.30
C LEU A 20 -18.29 7.90 15.63
N ASN A 21 -18.83 8.47 16.72
CA ASN A 21 -20.25 8.32 17.04
C ASN A 21 -21.13 8.86 15.92
N ASN A 22 -20.74 9.96 15.27
CA ASN A 22 -21.46 10.51 14.11
C ASN A 22 -21.44 9.53 12.91
N PHE A 23 -20.31 8.87 12.66
CA PHE A 23 -20.22 7.82 11.61
C PHE A 23 -20.96 6.53 11.96
N CYS A 24 -21.22 6.27 13.24
CA CYS A 24 -22.03 5.13 13.68
C CYS A 24 -23.54 5.39 13.64
N THR A 25 -23.98 6.61 13.32
CA THR A 25 -25.42 6.91 13.19
C THR A 25 -26.06 6.18 12.02
N GLN A 26 -27.35 5.84 12.16
CA GLN A 26 -28.09 5.20 11.07
C GLN A 26 -28.17 6.09 9.83
N GLU A 27 -28.21 7.41 10.00
CA GLU A 27 -28.18 8.36 8.89
C GLU A 27 -26.89 8.20 8.06
N PHE A 28 -25.73 8.11 8.71
CA PHE A 28 -24.46 7.89 8.01
C PHE A 28 -24.40 6.50 7.38
N LEU A 29 -24.78 5.46 8.11
CA LEU A 29 -24.73 4.07 7.61
C LEU A 29 -25.69 3.80 6.45
N ASN A 30 -26.77 4.57 6.34
CA ASN A 30 -27.69 4.52 5.20
C ASN A 30 -27.12 5.17 3.93
N LYS A 31 -26.07 6.00 4.03
CA LYS A 31 -25.39 6.58 2.86
C LYS A 31 -24.65 5.47 2.08
N ASN A 32 -24.55 5.64 0.76
CA ASN A 32 -23.84 4.69 -0.08
C ASN A 32 -22.33 4.66 0.23
N SER A 33 -21.63 3.63 -0.24
CA SER A 33 -20.21 3.41 0.07
C SER A 33 -19.30 4.55 -0.40
N ILE A 34 -19.61 5.17 -1.54
CA ILE A 34 -18.83 6.26 -2.13
C ILE A 34 -18.87 7.48 -1.20
N VAL A 35 -20.07 7.89 -0.78
CA VAL A 35 -20.28 9.03 0.11
C VAL A 35 -19.63 8.80 1.47
N ARG A 36 -19.76 7.60 2.04
CA ARG A 36 -19.11 7.28 3.33
C ARG A 36 -17.59 7.37 3.24
N ASN A 37 -16.98 6.83 2.18
CA ASN A 37 -15.54 6.94 1.97
C ASN A 37 -15.08 8.39 1.82
N GLU A 38 -15.81 9.21 1.06
CA GLU A 38 -15.49 10.62 0.87
C GLU A 38 -15.52 11.39 2.20
N LEU A 39 -16.59 11.22 2.98
CA LEU A 39 -16.75 11.91 4.26
C LEU A 39 -15.66 11.51 5.28
N VAL A 40 -15.32 10.22 5.37
CA VAL A 40 -14.29 9.74 6.30
C VAL A 40 -12.91 10.30 5.95
N ASN A 41 -12.55 10.38 4.66
CA ASN A 41 -11.26 10.94 4.25
C ASN A 41 -11.23 12.46 4.39
N LYS A 42 -12.32 13.15 4.02
CA LYS A 42 -12.44 14.60 4.17
C LYS A 42 -12.34 15.02 5.63
N THR A 43 -12.99 14.30 6.54
CA THR A 43 -12.89 14.55 7.98
C THR A 43 -11.46 14.38 8.49
N LEU A 44 -10.73 13.36 8.02
CA LEU A 44 -9.32 13.20 8.38
C LEU A 44 -8.46 14.37 7.86
N LEU A 45 -8.73 14.86 6.65
CA LEU A 45 -8.03 16.03 6.13
C LEU A 45 -8.31 17.28 6.98
N GLU A 46 -9.57 17.55 7.32
CA GLU A 46 -9.97 18.68 8.18
C GLU A 46 -9.30 18.63 9.56
N LEU A 47 -9.20 17.43 10.16
CA LEU A 47 -8.47 17.21 11.42
C LEU A 47 -6.97 17.55 11.30
N ILE A 48 -6.33 17.17 10.19
CA ILE A 48 -4.91 17.49 9.94
C ILE A 48 -4.72 18.98 9.66
N GLU A 49 -5.65 19.61 8.97
CA GLU A 49 -5.61 21.04 8.66
C GLU A 49 -5.75 21.91 9.91
N ALA A 50 -6.62 21.51 10.83
CA ALA A 50 -6.88 22.20 12.10
C ALA A 50 -5.66 22.23 13.05
N GLU A 51 -4.76 21.25 12.95
CA GLU A 51 -3.55 21.20 13.77
C GLU A 51 -2.51 22.26 13.35
N PRO A 52 -1.60 22.69 14.24
CA PRO A 52 -0.57 23.65 13.92
C PRO A 52 0.29 23.26 12.69
N ARG A 53 0.95 24.24 12.07
CA ARG A 53 1.85 23.98 10.93
C ARG A 53 2.96 23.00 11.30
N ASN A 54 3.64 23.25 12.42
CA ASN A 54 4.73 22.41 12.91
C ASN A 54 4.20 21.27 13.79
N SER A 55 3.49 20.33 13.18
CA SER A 55 2.92 19.15 13.86
C SER A 55 3.57 17.86 13.34
N PHE A 56 3.50 16.80 14.15
CA PHE A 56 3.85 15.43 13.76
C PHE A 56 2.66 14.52 14.09
N LEU A 57 1.85 14.20 13.08
CA LEU A 57 0.51 13.63 13.25
C LEU A 57 0.39 12.16 12.87
N LEU A 58 1.50 11.46 12.59
CA LEU A 58 1.44 10.06 12.15
C LEU A 58 0.72 9.15 13.16
N ARG A 59 0.89 9.38 14.47
CA ARG A 59 0.24 8.56 15.50
C ARG A 59 -1.27 8.76 15.53
N GLU A 60 -1.71 10.00 15.45
CA GLU A 60 -3.10 10.41 15.41
C GLU A 60 -3.80 9.86 14.16
N VAL A 61 -3.10 9.87 13.01
CA VAL A 61 -3.58 9.26 11.75
C VAL A 61 -3.70 7.74 11.87
N ILE A 62 -2.72 7.06 12.50
CA ILE A 62 -2.78 5.61 12.74
C ILE A 62 -3.96 5.26 13.66
N ASP A 63 -4.15 6.02 14.75
CA ASP A 63 -5.27 5.84 15.68
C ASP A 63 -6.63 6.03 15.00
N TYR A 64 -6.80 7.13 14.26
CA TYR A 64 -8.01 7.37 13.47
C TYR A 64 -8.29 6.20 12.51
N ALA A 65 -7.26 5.72 11.79
CA ALA A 65 -7.43 4.63 10.85
C ALA A 65 -7.77 3.29 11.51
N ALA A 66 -7.25 3.05 12.71
CA ALA A 66 -7.62 1.90 13.53
C ALA A 66 -9.10 1.98 13.94
N LYS A 67 -9.52 3.09 14.55
CA LYS A 67 -10.90 3.26 15.04
C LYS A 67 -11.95 3.22 13.92
N ILE A 68 -11.66 3.78 12.75
CA ILE A 68 -12.54 3.65 11.56
C ILE A 68 -12.66 2.19 11.10
N THR A 69 -11.57 1.43 11.17
CA THR A 69 -11.59 0.01 10.78
C THR A 69 -12.38 -0.83 11.78
N GLU A 70 -12.19 -0.58 13.08
CA GLU A 70 -12.83 -1.30 14.19
C GLU A 70 -14.34 -1.00 14.27
N SER A 71 -14.76 0.23 13.96
CA SER A 71 -16.18 0.61 13.92
C SER A 71 -16.94 0.07 12.71
N HIS A 72 -16.27 -0.53 11.72
CA HIS A 72 -16.87 -1.11 10.52
C HIS A 72 -17.77 -0.14 9.71
N VAL A 73 -17.52 1.16 9.81
CA VAL A 73 -18.30 2.21 9.12
C VAL A 73 -18.04 2.26 7.62
N LEU A 74 -16.94 1.67 7.15
CA LEU A 74 -16.61 1.48 5.73
C LEU A 74 -16.71 0.00 5.33
N ASP A 75 -16.79 -0.25 4.01
CA ASP A 75 -16.93 -1.62 3.49
C ASP A 75 -15.61 -2.43 3.54
N GLY A 76 -14.49 -1.77 3.77
CA GLY A 76 -13.17 -2.39 3.87
C GLY A 76 -12.28 -1.72 4.93
N LYS A 77 -11.07 -2.25 5.08
CA LYS A 77 -10.08 -1.73 6.03
C LYS A 77 -9.56 -0.36 5.59
N PHE A 78 -9.59 0.61 6.51
CA PHE A 78 -9.00 1.93 6.29
C PHE A 78 -7.52 1.92 6.69
N ASN A 79 -6.65 2.48 5.86
CA ASN A 79 -5.20 2.49 6.04
C ASN A 79 -4.59 3.77 5.45
N VAL A 80 -3.34 4.09 5.80
CA VAL A 80 -2.67 5.32 5.39
C VAL A 80 -2.54 5.41 3.87
N THR A 81 -2.28 4.30 3.18
CA THR A 81 -2.24 4.27 1.71
C THR A 81 -3.59 4.60 1.07
N ALA A 82 -4.71 4.22 1.72
CA ALA A 82 -6.05 4.55 1.24
C ALA A 82 -6.32 6.06 1.34
N PHE A 83 -5.90 6.69 2.44
CA PHE A 83 -5.95 8.14 2.61
C PHE A 83 -5.00 8.85 1.64
N GLU A 84 -3.76 8.38 1.47
CA GLU A 84 -2.80 8.96 0.52
C GLU A 84 -3.33 8.97 -0.91
N ARG A 85 -3.97 7.87 -1.33
CA ARG A 85 -4.63 7.78 -2.63
C ARG A 85 -5.73 8.84 -2.75
N TRP A 86 -6.60 8.94 -1.75
CA TRP A 86 -7.67 9.93 -1.75
C TRP A 86 -7.12 11.35 -1.76
N LEU A 87 -6.09 11.62 -0.97
CA LEU A 87 -5.37 12.89 -0.92
C LEU A 87 -4.84 13.28 -2.30
N ASN A 88 -4.23 12.33 -3.01
CA ASN A 88 -3.63 12.57 -4.32
C ASN A 88 -4.66 12.72 -5.46
N GLN A 89 -5.82 12.05 -5.36
CA GLN A 89 -6.75 11.90 -6.49
C GLN A 89 -8.10 12.61 -6.32
N HIS A 90 -8.56 12.83 -5.09
CA HIS A 90 -9.94 13.22 -4.78
C HIS A 90 -10.06 14.44 -3.86
N SER A 91 -9.03 14.77 -3.08
CA SER A 91 -9.08 15.89 -2.11
C SER A 91 -9.32 17.27 -2.73
N GLY A 92 -9.03 17.46 -4.01
CA GLY A 92 -9.04 18.76 -4.67
C GLY A 92 -7.84 19.65 -4.34
N LEU A 93 -6.93 19.22 -3.45
CA LEU A 93 -5.73 19.97 -3.09
C LEU A 93 -4.70 19.97 -4.20
N ASN A 94 -4.03 21.10 -4.40
CA ASN A 94 -2.88 21.20 -5.29
C ASN A 94 -1.63 20.56 -4.67
N GLU A 95 -0.57 20.44 -5.46
CA GLU A 95 0.66 19.74 -5.04
C GLU A 95 1.35 20.38 -3.82
N ALA A 96 1.36 21.72 -3.73
CA ALA A 96 1.97 22.42 -2.61
C ALA A 96 1.17 22.23 -1.31
N GLU A 97 -0.16 22.21 -1.39
CA GLU A 97 -1.05 21.91 -0.27
C GLU A 97 -0.89 20.47 0.20
N GLN A 98 -0.90 19.51 -0.74
CA GLN A 98 -0.61 18.09 -0.44
C GLN A 98 0.74 17.94 0.27
N PHE A 99 1.75 18.71 -0.15
CA PHE A 99 3.08 18.68 0.45
C PHE A 99 3.11 19.22 1.90
N VAL A 100 2.25 20.20 2.23
CA VAL A 100 2.07 20.67 3.62
C VAL A 100 1.37 19.61 4.46
N ILE A 101 0.31 18.98 3.95
CA ILE A 101 -0.41 17.90 4.65
C ILE A 101 0.53 16.73 4.95
N ARG A 102 1.31 16.28 3.96
CA ARG A 102 2.34 15.25 4.12
C ARG A 102 3.38 15.64 5.16
N GLY A 103 3.83 16.89 5.13
CA GLY A 103 4.77 17.47 6.09
C GLY A 103 4.25 17.46 7.53
N LYS A 104 2.96 17.74 7.76
CA LYS A 104 2.33 17.65 9.10
C LYS A 104 2.20 16.20 9.58
N ILE A 105 1.84 15.27 8.70
CA ILE A 105 1.74 13.84 9.04
C ILE A 105 3.13 13.30 9.39
N SER A 106 4.13 13.59 8.55
CA SER A 106 5.50 13.10 8.72
C SER A 106 6.27 13.87 9.80
N GLY A 107 5.86 15.10 10.13
CA GLY A 107 6.61 15.97 11.05
C GLY A 107 7.84 16.62 10.43
N LYS A 108 7.97 16.61 9.10
CA LYS A 108 9.16 17.11 8.38
C LYS A 108 8.75 17.74 7.05
N HIS A 109 8.70 19.07 6.99
CA HIS A 109 8.38 19.83 5.77
C HIS A 109 9.57 20.72 5.39
N ILE A 110 10.39 20.25 4.46
CA ILE A 110 11.62 20.89 3.98
C ILE A 110 11.61 20.95 2.44
N PRO A 111 12.50 21.67 1.75
CA PRO A 111 12.57 21.62 0.29
C PRO A 111 12.76 20.18 -0.22
N ARG A 112 12.06 19.83 -1.31
CA ARG A 112 12.10 18.47 -1.88
C ARG A 112 13.50 18.03 -2.29
N ASP A 113 14.29 18.94 -2.86
CA ASP A 113 15.67 18.67 -3.27
C ASP A 113 16.62 18.28 -2.12
N GLU A 114 16.29 18.58 -0.86
CA GLU A 114 17.09 18.12 0.27
C GLU A 114 17.05 16.59 0.44
N TYR A 115 15.98 15.95 -0.04
CA TYR A 115 15.86 14.50 -0.04
C TYR A 115 16.67 13.83 -1.16
N GLN A 116 17.37 14.60 -2.02
CA GLN A 116 18.34 14.10 -3.01
C GLN A 116 19.37 13.13 -2.37
N LEU A 117 19.69 13.38 -1.10
CA LEU A 117 20.61 12.57 -0.32
C LEU A 117 20.14 11.12 -0.17
N TYR A 118 18.82 10.89 -0.14
CA TYR A 118 18.22 9.57 -0.01
C TYR A 118 17.73 9.01 -1.35
N PHE A 119 17.19 9.87 -2.21
CA PHE A 119 16.50 9.49 -3.44
C PHE A 119 16.98 10.37 -4.60
N PRO A 120 17.23 9.82 -5.80
CA PRO A 120 17.66 10.59 -6.98
C PRO A 120 16.48 11.40 -7.60
N ILE A 121 15.99 12.42 -6.90
CA ILE A 121 14.74 13.14 -7.22
C ILE A 121 14.92 14.60 -7.63
N GLY A 122 16.15 15.07 -7.78
CA GLY A 122 16.51 16.45 -8.07
C GLY A 122 16.05 16.89 -9.44
N HIS A 123 16.05 18.20 -9.67
CA HIS A 123 15.37 18.83 -10.80
C HIS A 123 13.87 18.49 -10.83
N ASP A 124 13.24 18.45 -9.64
CA ASP A 124 11.81 18.17 -9.46
C ASP A 124 11.33 16.85 -10.11
N LYS A 125 12.21 15.85 -10.20
CA LYS A 125 11.88 14.54 -10.80
C LYS A 125 10.92 13.75 -9.89
N TYR A 126 9.79 13.32 -10.45
CA TYR A 126 8.90 12.31 -9.86
C TYR A 126 9.05 10.97 -10.59
N TYR A 127 9.11 9.89 -9.82
CA TYR A 127 9.10 8.54 -10.39
C TYR A 127 7.67 8.11 -10.76
N PRO A 128 7.47 7.41 -11.89
CA PRO A 128 6.14 7.02 -12.33
C PRO A 128 5.49 6.08 -11.32
N ASN A 129 4.17 6.21 -11.17
CA ASN A 129 3.34 5.35 -10.33
C ASN A 129 3.82 5.31 -8.87
N SER A 130 3.73 4.13 -8.23
CA SER A 130 4.02 3.97 -6.81
C SER A 130 5.50 3.78 -6.55
N HIS A 131 5.95 4.31 -5.41
CA HIS A 131 7.29 4.14 -4.88
C HIS A 131 7.25 3.22 -3.66
N TYR A 132 8.08 2.17 -3.70
CA TYR A 132 8.16 1.15 -2.67
C TYR A 132 9.43 1.32 -1.83
N ILE A 133 9.31 1.23 -0.52
CA ILE A 133 10.44 1.16 0.40
C ILE A 133 10.28 -0.13 1.19
N THR A 134 11.26 -1.01 1.13
CA THR A 134 11.10 -2.37 1.63
C THR A 134 12.19 -2.76 2.61
N ALA A 135 11.80 -3.53 3.63
CA ALA A 135 12.73 -4.34 4.42
C ALA A 135 13.12 -5.61 3.63
N HIS A 136 14.21 -6.27 3.99
CA HIS A 136 14.55 -7.61 3.47
C HIS A 136 13.59 -8.67 4.00
N ASN A 137 13.75 -9.91 3.52
CA ASN A 137 12.87 -11.02 3.84
C ASN A 137 13.68 -12.22 4.40
N PRO A 138 13.47 -12.64 5.67
CA PRO A 138 12.56 -12.06 6.66
C PRO A 138 13.04 -10.70 7.20
N PRO A 139 12.12 -9.81 7.64
CA PRO A 139 12.48 -8.51 8.20
C PRO A 139 13.10 -8.67 9.60
N ASP A 140 14.24 -8.03 9.83
CA ASP A 140 14.86 -7.84 11.16
C ASP A 140 14.74 -6.37 11.61
N LEU A 141 15.28 -6.04 12.78
CA LEU A 141 15.16 -4.69 13.34
C LEU A 141 15.89 -3.62 12.49
N ASP A 142 17.03 -3.95 11.90
CA ASP A 142 17.85 -3.00 11.14
C ASP A 142 17.15 -2.57 9.85
N SER A 143 16.78 -3.54 9.01
CA SER A 143 16.01 -3.35 7.79
C SER A 143 14.61 -2.76 8.03
N THR A 144 13.91 -3.17 9.09
CA THR A 144 12.58 -2.63 9.45
C THR A 144 12.70 -1.15 9.80
N THR A 145 13.70 -0.79 10.59
CA THR A 145 13.95 0.61 10.96
C THR A 145 14.37 1.44 9.76
N GLY A 146 15.33 0.96 8.98
CA GLY A 146 15.84 1.69 7.83
C GLY A 146 14.78 1.91 6.75
N SER A 147 13.95 0.89 6.49
CA SER A 147 12.83 0.98 5.54
C SER A 147 11.69 1.87 6.06
N PHE A 148 11.39 1.86 7.37
CA PHE A 148 10.37 2.73 7.95
C PHE A 148 10.75 4.22 7.85
N ILE A 149 11.98 4.58 8.24
CA ILE A 149 12.47 5.95 8.12
C ILE A 149 12.54 6.37 6.65
N GLY A 150 13.01 5.48 5.77
CA GLY A 150 13.00 5.71 4.33
C GLY A 150 11.59 5.96 3.79
N TRP A 151 10.59 5.19 4.22
CA TRP A 151 9.19 5.40 3.85
C TRP A 151 8.68 6.75 4.35
N LEU A 152 8.97 7.09 5.60
CA LEU A 152 8.45 8.31 6.22
C LEU A 152 8.99 9.57 5.52
N ASP A 153 10.26 9.55 5.10
CA ASP A 153 10.86 10.61 4.30
C ASP A 153 10.36 10.62 2.85
N ALA A 154 10.22 9.45 2.21
CA ALA A 154 9.66 9.33 0.88
C ALA A 154 8.19 9.79 0.81
N PHE A 155 7.41 9.51 1.84
CA PHE A 155 6.01 9.95 1.97
C PHE A 155 5.94 11.46 2.10
N SER A 156 6.87 12.06 2.86
CA SER A 156 6.94 13.50 3.01
C SER A 156 7.24 14.18 1.68
N CYS A 157 8.30 13.75 0.98
CA CYS A 157 8.78 14.37 -0.26
C CYS A 157 8.07 13.92 -1.54
N LYS A 158 7.18 12.92 -1.43
CA LYS A 158 6.45 12.32 -2.56
C LYS A 158 7.41 11.89 -3.68
N VAL A 159 8.10 10.77 -3.50
CA VAL A 159 9.05 10.25 -4.50
C VAL A 159 8.32 9.77 -5.77
N GLY A 160 7.24 9.01 -5.59
CA GLY A 160 6.40 8.50 -6.67
C GLY A 160 5.19 9.40 -6.96
N GLN A 161 4.60 9.26 -8.15
CA GLN A 161 3.41 10.01 -8.56
C GLN A 161 2.13 9.57 -7.84
N THR A 162 2.00 8.27 -7.51
CA THR A 162 0.72 7.72 -7.01
C THR A 162 0.72 7.39 -5.53
N LEU A 163 1.50 6.41 -5.06
CA LEU A 163 1.49 5.95 -3.66
C LEU A 163 2.91 5.78 -3.12
N THR A 164 3.05 5.94 -1.81
CA THR A 164 4.28 5.67 -1.07
C THR A 164 4.08 4.47 -0.16
N VAL A 165 4.67 3.34 -0.53
CA VAL A 165 4.38 2.04 0.09
C VAL A 165 5.55 1.60 0.95
N TRP A 166 5.32 1.49 2.26
CA TRP A 166 6.21 0.74 3.13
C TRP A 166 5.87 -0.75 3.02
N ASN A 167 6.83 -1.56 2.58
CA ASN A 167 6.67 -3.00 2.45
C ASN A 167 7.46 -3.74 3.54
N VAL A 168 6.75 -4.55 4.32
CA VAL A 168 7.31 -5.48 5.30
C VAL A 168 6.83 -6.88 4.90
N PRO A 169 7.61 -7.65 4.13
CA PRO A 169 7.15 -8.82 3.36
C PRO A 169 6.35 -9.87 4.14
N GLN A 170 6.64 -10.06 5.43
CA GLN A 170 6.03 -11.09 6.27
C GLN A 170 4.96 -10.59 7.26
N GLY A 171 4.68 -9.28 7.30
CA GLY A 171 3.79 -8.74 8.34
C GLY A 171 4.52 -7.93 9.39
N GLU A 172 3.86 -7.77 10.54
CA GLU A 172 4.53 -7.34 11.76
C GLU A 172 5.64 -8.36 12.12
N PRO A 173 6.87 -7.91 12.38
CA PRO A 173 7.96 -8.78 12.81
C PRO A 173 7.72 -9.27 14.26
N SER A 174 8.65 -10.06 14.80
CA SER A 174 8.54 -10.62 16.15
C SER A 174 8.15 -9.60 17.23
N PRO A 175 7.51 -10.03 18.34
CA PRO A 175 7.25 -9.16 19.47
C PRO A 175 8.50 -8.47 20.04
N LEU A 176 9.70 -9.00 19.80
CA LEU A 176 10.96 -8.40 20.22
C LEU A 176 11.35 -7.22 19.30
N ILE A 177 11.14 -7.37 17.99
CA ILE A 177 11.40 -6.33 16.98
C ILE A 177 10.30 -5.27 17.00
N SER A 178 9.03 -5.68 17.07
CA SER A 178 7.88 -4.77 16.97
C SER A 178 7.61 -3.98 18.25
N HIS A 179 8.12 -4.41 19.42
CA HIS A 179 7.83 -3.76 20.71
C HIS A 179 8.08 -2.26 20.71
N PHE A 180 9.28 -1.83 20.28
CA PHE A 180 9.65 -0.43 20.37
C PHE A 180 8.81 0.44 19.40
N PHE A 181 8.49 -0.09 18.22
CA PHE A 181 7.53 0.51 17.29
C PHE A 181 6.14 0.62 17.91
N ASN A 182 5.65 -0.43 18.56
CA ASN A 182 4.33 -0.49 19.17
C ASN A 182 4.20 0.45 20.37
N LYS A 183 5.30 0.64 21.13
CA LYS A 183 5.39 1.61 22.23
C LYS A 183 5.36 3.06 21.73
N ILE A 184 6.05 3.36 20.62
CA ILE A 184 6.08 4.70 20.04
C ILE A 184 4.77 5.05 19.34
N PHE A 185 4.27 4.16 18.49
CA PHE A 185 3.11 4.41 17.65
C PHE A 185 1.85 3.78 18.25
N THR A 186 1.59 2.52 17.93
CA THR A 186 0.61 1.59 18.50
C THR A 186 0.85 0.22 17.84
N PRO A 187 0.27 -0.89 18.33
CA PRO A 187 0.24 -2.17 17.61
C PRO A 187 -0.36 -2.10 16.19
N ASN A 188 -1.07 -1.01 15.87
CA ASN A 188 -1.69 -0.83 14.57
C ASN A 188 -0.74 -0.27 13.50
N VAL A 189 0.50 0.12 13.82
CA VAL A 189 1.44 0.71 12.85
C VAL A 189 1.69 -0.22 11.66
N PHE A 190 1.99 -1.50 11.90
CA PHE A 190 2.24 -2.47 10.83
C PHE A 190 0.96 -2.77 10.04
N SER A 191 -0.21 -2.80 10.69
CA SER A 191 -1.47 -3.16 10.04
C SER A 191 -2.12 -2.01 9.27
N ARG A 192 -1.79 -0.75 9.60
CA ARG A 192 -2.36 0.48 8.99
C ARG A 192 -1.41 1.20 8.05
N VAL A 193 -0.10 1.02 8.19
CA VAL A 193 0.91 1.69 7.38
C VAL A 193 1.56 0.74 6.38
N ALA A 194 2.02 -0.43 6.85
CA ALA A 194 2.76 -1.35 6.00
C ALA A 194 1.86 -2.16 5.04
N LYS A 195 2.47 -2.64 3.96
CA LYS A 195 1.98 -3.72 3.11
C LYS A 195 2.83 -4.96 3.33
N HIS A 196 2.25 -6.13 3.08
CA HIS A 196 2.88 -7.43 3.30
C HIS A 196 2.99 -8.17 1.97
N LYS A 197 3.80 -7.61 1.05
CA LYS A 197 4.04 -8.20 -0.26
C LYS A 197 5.40 -8.92 -0.24
N SER A 198 5.39 -10.23 -0.49
CA SER A 198 6.60 -11.03 -0.73
C SER A 198 7.20 -10.81 -2.13
N LEU A 199 6.37 -10.39 -3.08
CA LEU A 199 6.75 -9.95 -4.42
C LEU A 199 6.32 -8.50 -4.61
N ILE A 200 7.28 -7.61 -4.86
CA ILE A 200 6.98 -6.21 -5.20
C ILE A 200 6.63 -6.15 -6.68
N SER A 201 5.32 -6.11 -6.94
CA SER A 201 4.76 -5.93 -8.28
C SER A 201 3.66 -4.85 -8.23
N PRO A 202 3.59 -3.98 -9.26
CA PRO A 202 2.52 -2.99 -9.36
C PRO A 202 1.20 -3.69 -9.65
N VAL A 203 0.11 -3.19 -9.08
CA VAL A 203 -1.27 -3.56 -9.39
C VAL A 203 -2.01 -2.35 -9.97
N ALA A 204 -3.24 -2.55 -10.45
CA ALA A 204 -4.07 -1.47 -11.00
C ALA A 204 -4.15 -0.24 -10.09
N MET A 205 -4.26 -0.44 -8.76
CA MET A 205 -4.28 0.66 -7.79
C MET A 205 -3.01 1.51 -7.79
N ASP A 206 -1.87 0.96 -8.18
CA ASP A 206 -0.60 1.68 -8.20
C ASP A 206 -0.46 2.58 -9.44
N ILE A 207 -1.28 2.35 -10.47
CA ILE A 207 -1.21 3.00 -11.79
C ILE A 207 -2.41 3.93 -12.03
N VAL A 208 -3.56 3.62 -11.42
CA VAL A 208 -4.83 4.33 -11.63
C VAL A 208 -4.71 5.83 -11.38
N ASN A 209 -5.34 6.63 -12.25
CA ASN A 209 -5.44 8.08 -12.09
C ASN A 209 -6.84 8.60 -12.49
N GLN A 210 -7.10 9.88 -12.19
CA GLN A 210 -8.34 10.59 -12.56
C GLN A 210 -8.17 11.43 -13.83
N HIS A 211 -7.04 11.34 -14.52
CA HIS A 211 -6.71 12.28 -15.59
C HIS A 211 -7.70 12.14 -16.74
N LYS A 212 -8.36 13.26 -17.08
CA LYS A 212 -9.37 13.37 -18.15
C LYS A 212 -10.57 12.40 -18.01
N LEU A 213 -10.86 11.97 -16.78
CA LEU A 213 -12.03 11.14 -16.47
C LEU A 213 -13.28 12.02 -16.32
N ILE A 214 -14.32 11.74 -17.10
CA ILE A 214 -15.64 12.35 -17.02
C ILE A 214 -16.63 11.29 -16.57
N ARG A 215 -17.36 11.57 -15.48
CA ARG A 215 -18.44 10.73 -14.99
C ARG A 215 -19.77 11.31 -15.45
N VAL A 216 -20.59 10.52 -16.13
CA VAL A 216 -21.90 10.95 -16.65
C VAL A 216 -23.00 10.04 -16.14
N THR A 217 -24.18 10.59 -15.90
CA THR A 217 -25.34 9.79 -15.50
C THR A 217 -26.07 9.24 -16.73
N GLY A 218 -26.82 8.16 -16.55
CA GLY A 218 -27.60 7.53 -17.62
C GLY A 218 -28.57 8.48 -18.35
N ASN A 219 -29.13 9.47 -17.64
CA ASN A 219 -30.06 10.46 -18.20
C ASN A 219 -29.38 11.50 -19.10
N SER A 220 -28.05 11.56 -19.09
CA SER A 220 -27.30 12.57 -19.86
C SER A 220 -27.35 12.27 -21.37
N ASN A 221 -27.34 13.31 -22.21
CA ASN A 221 -27.40 13.13 -23.66
C ASN A 221 -26.01 12.84 -24.24
N ILE A 222 -25.90 11.89 -25.16
CA ILE A 222 -24.64 11.51 -25.81
C ILE A 222 -23.97 12.71 -26.49
N ARG A 223 -24.75 13.67 -27.01
CA ARG A 223 -24.26 14.83 -27.76
C ARG A 223 -23.51 15.85 -26.91
N ASP A 224 -23.80 15.87 -25.61
CA ASP A 224 -23.17 16.81 -24.67
C ASP A 224 -21.69 16.45 -24.42
N PHE A 225 -21.29 15.21 -24.74
CA PHE A 225 -19.97 14.69 -24.44
C PHE A 225 -19.18 14.36 -25.72
N GLN A 226 -18.51 15.38 -26.26
CA GLN A 226 -17.55 15.17 -27.34
C GLN A 226 -16.29 14.48 -26.78
N HIS A 227 -15.88 13.38 -27.43
CA HIS A 227 -14.70 12.62 -27.01
C HIS A 227 -13.36 13.30 -27.34
N GLU A 228 -13.39 14.50 -27.95
CA GLU A 228 -12.20 15.23 -28.41
C GLU A 228 -11.12 14.29 -28.98
N ARG A 229 -11.57 13.45 -29.93
CA ARG A 229 -10.86 12.39 -30.65
C ARG A 229 -9.99 11.38 -29.88
N ASN A 230 -9.57 11.59 -28.63
CA ASN A 230 -8.84 10.66 -27.74
C ASN A 230 -8.51 11.23 -26.34
N THR A 231 -8.96 12.43 -25.97
CA THR A 231 -8.56 13.06 -24.69
C THR A 231 -9.43 12.63 -23.52
N ASN A 232 -10.76 12.65 -23.67
CA ASN A 232 -11.67 12.43 -22.54
C ASN A 232 -12.10 10.96 -22.40
N HIS A 233 -12.17 10.48 -21.16
CA HIS A 233 -12.60 9.14 -20.81
C HIS A 233 -13.94 9.22 -20.11
N ILE A 234 -15.00 8.79 -20.80
CA ILE A 234 -16.36 8.92 -20.28
C ILE A 234 -16.79 7.59 -19.70
N ILE A 235 -17.05 7.59 -18.39
CA ILE A 235 -17.68 6.47 -17.70
C ILE A 235 -19.11 6.85 -17.35
N VAL A 236 -20.02 5.92 -17.57
CA VAL A 236 -21.42 6.10 -17.18
C VAL A 236 -21.59 5.50 -15.79
N VAL A 237 -22.23 6.27 -14.92
CA VAL A 237 -22.59 5.87 -13.56
C VAL A 237 -24.11 5.98 -13.36
N ASP A 238 -24.64 5.24 -12.38
CA ASP A 238 -26.00 5.44 -11.91
C ASP A 238 -26.13 6.72 -11.06
N GLU A 239 -27.33 7.03 -10.59
CA GLU A 239 -27.62 8.20 -9.74
C GLU A 239 -26.89 8.14 -8.39
N ASP A 240 -26.52 6.94 -7.94
CA ASP A 240 -25.75 6.69 -6.71
C ASP A 240 -24.22 6.78 -6.94
N GLY A 241 -23.75 6.89 -8.19
CA GLY A 241 -22.35 6.96 -8.59
C GLY A 241 -21.66 5.61 -8.89
N TYR A 242 -22.42 4.51 -8.97
CA TYR A 242 -21.89 3.19 -9.32
C TYR A 242 -21.70 3.03 -10.83
N TYR A 243 -20.66 2.31 -11.21
CA TYR A 243 -20.23 2.13 -12.59
C TYR A 243 -21.17 1.22 -13.39
N LEU A 244 -21.65 1.72 -14.53
CA LEU A 244 -22.51 1.02 -15.48
C LEU A 244 -21.76 0.57 -16.73
N GLY A 245 -20.75 1.32 -17.15
CA GLY A 245 -19.93 0.99 -18.32
C GLY A 245 -19.15 2.17 -18.88
N ASP A 246 -18.19 1.87 -19.75
CA ASP A 246 -17.43 2.87 -20.50
C ASP A 246 -18.17 3.27 -21.78
N TRP A 247 -18.19 4.57 -22.06
CA TRP A 247 -18.62 5.15 -23.34
C TRP A 247 -17.39 5.60 -24.13
N ARG A 248 -17.11 4.92 -25.24
CA ARG A 248 -15.86 5.07 -26.02
C ARG A 248 -16.14 5.59 -27.42
N VAL A 249 -15.09 6.11 -28.07
CA VAL A 249 -15.17 6.61 -29.46
C VAL A 249 -15.72 5.55 -30.42
N ALA A 250 -15.26 4.29 -30.28
CA ALA A 250 -15.75 3.18 -31.11
C ALA A 250 -17.23 2.83 -30.88
N ASP A 251 -17.77 3.17 -29.70
CA ASP A 251 -19.18 2.96 -29.38
C ASP A 251 -20.07 4.00 -30.07
N VAL A 252 -19.59 5.23 -30.24
CA VAL A 252 -20.34 6.33 -30.88
C VAL A 252 -20.81 5.94 -32.28
N ASP A 253 -19.91 5.38 -33.09
CA ASP A 253 -20.24 4.99 -34.47
C ASP A 253 -21.18 3.77 -34.53
N THR A 254 -20.91 2.76 -33.71
CA THR A 254 -21.63 1.48 -33.73
C THR A 254 -23.03 1.60 -33.13
N VAL A 255 -23.17 2.21 -31.96
CA VAL A 255 -24.47 2.48 -31.33
C VAL A 255 -25.24 3.53 -32.12
N GLY A 256 -24.56 4.59 -32.58
CA GLY A 256 -25.16 5.63 -33.41
C GLY A 256 -25.68 5.09 -34.75
N ARG A 257 -25.12 4.02 -35.31
CA ARG A 257 -25.70 3.33 -36.48
C ARG A 257 -27.07 2.73 -36.15
N ILE A 258 -27.20 2.02 -35.02
CA ILE A 258 -28.45 1.35 -34.62
C ILE A 258 -29.55 2.39 -34.31
N GLN A 259 -29.24 3.44 -33.55
CA GLN A 259 -30.19 4.52 -33.26
C GLN A 259 -30.62 5.26 -34.55
N ARG A 260 -29.71 5.41 -35.53
CA ARG A 260 -30.04 5.99 -36.84
C ARG A 260 -31.06 5.15 -37.62
N LEU A 261 -31.08 3.83 -37.47
CA LEU A 261 -32.08 2.98 -38.13
C LEU A 261 -33.51 3.35 -37.70
N LEU A 262 -33.73 3.57 -36.40
CA LEU A 262 -35.04 4.02 -35.91
C LEU A 262 -35.38 5.42 -36.43
N ASN A 263 -34.43 6.36 -36.42
CA ASN A 263 -34.65 7.70 -36.95
C ASN A 263 -35.02 7.69 -38.44
N ILE A 264 -34.36 6.85 -39.25
CA ILE A 264 -34.68 6.68 -40.67
C ILE A 264 -36.07 6.09 -40.84
N THR A 265 -36.47 5.11 -40.02
CA THR A 265 -37.82 4.51 -40.03
C THR A 265 -38.89 5.57 -39.74
N ILE A 266 -38.71 6.39 -38.70
CA ILE A 266 -39.65 7.46 -38.34
C ILE A 266 -39.73 8.52 -39.44
N HIS A 267 -38.59 8.94 -40.00
CA HIS A 267 -38.56 9.94 -41.06
C HIS A 267 -39.13 9.41 -42.39
N SER A 268 -39.02 8.10 -42.64
CA SER A 268 -39.67 7.45 -43.77
C SER A 268 -41.19 7.45 -43.61
N TYR A 269 -41.69 7.15 -42.40
CA TYR A 269 -43.11 7.28 -42.07
C TYR A 269 -43.61 8.70 -42.28
N GLU A 270 -42.91 9.70 -41.77
CA GLU A 270 -43.22 11.13 -41.95
C GLU A 270 -43.39 11.50 -43.44
N LYS A 271 -42.45 11.05 -44.31
CA LYS A 271 -42.53 11.30 -45.75
C LYS A 271 -43.67 10.56 -46.44
N VAL A 272 -43.89 9.29 -46.09
CA VAL A 272 -45.01 8.50 -46.61
C VAL A 272 -46.33 9.17 -46.22
N LEU A 273 -46.47 9.59 -44.96
CA LEU A 273 -47.63 10.28 -44.43
C LEU A 273 -47.91 11.55 -45.24
N ILE A 274 -46.94 12.45 -45.38
CA ILE A 274 -47.13 13.71 -46.14
C ILE A 274 -47.53 13.44 -47.59
N SER A 275 -46.80 12.56 -48.28
CA SER A 275 -47.04 12.25 -49.69
C SER A 275 -48.44 11.64 -49.90
N SER A 276 -48.78 10.63 -49.11
CA SER A 276 -50.03 9.89 -49.23
C SER A 276 -51.24 10.71 -48.76
N PHE A 277 -51.10 11.49 -47.69
CA PHE A 277 -52.16 12.40 -47.23
C PHE A 277 -52.43 13.50 -48.25
N THR A 278 -51.38 14.10 -48.82
CA THR A 278 -51.54 15.11 -49.89
C THR A 278 -52.20 14.51 -51.12
N ALA A 279 -51.82 13.28 -51.50
CA ALA A 279 -52.45 12.58 -52.61
C ALA A 279 -53.93 12.28 -52.35
N LEU A 280 -54.29 11.83 -51.14
CA LEU A 280 -55.69 11.63 -50.74
C LEU A 280 -56.48 12.95 -50.83
N MET A 281 -55.95 14.02 -50.23
CA MET A 281 -56.58 15.34 -50.19
C MET A 281 -56.61 16.07 -51.55
N SER A 282 -55.92 15.53 -52.56
CA SER A 282 -55.94 16.06 -53.94
C SER A 282 -57.06 15.49 -54.81
N ARG A 283 -57.77 14.45 -54.35
CA ARG A 283 -58.89 13.84 -55.08
C ARG A 283 -60.11 14.78 -55.12
N ASP A 284 -60.88 14.70 -56.20
CA ASP A 284 -62.07 15.54 -56.40
C ASP A 284 -63.20 15.25 -55.38
N THR A 285 -63.30 14.00 -54.92
CA THR A 285 -64.24 13.55 -53.89
C THR A 285 -63.56 12.55 -52.97
N ILE A 286 -63.76 12.69 -51.67
CA ILE A 286 -63.21 11.80 -50.63
C ILE A 286 -64.35 11.49 -49.66
N THR A 287 -64.52 10.22 -49.31
CA THR A 287 -65.53 9.75 -48.38
C THR A 287 -65.00 9.61 -46.95
N HIS A 288 -65.89 9.57 -45.96
CA HIS A 288 -65.52 9.26 -44.57
C HIS A 288 -64.75 7.94 -44.47
N GLN A 289 -65.23 6.89 -45.15
CA GLN A 289 -64.60 5.57 -45.15
C GLN A 289 -63.18 5.61 -45.71
N GLU A 290 -62.92 6.35 -46.80
CA GLU A 290 -61.57 6.47 -47.36
C GLU A 290 -60.57 7.18 -46.43
N ILE A 291 -61.01 8.21 -45.68
CA ILE A 291 -60.15 8.87 -44.67
C ILE A 291 -59.89 7.93 -43.50
N GLN A 292 -60.92 7.20 -43.05
CA GLN A 292 -60.78 6.26 -41.94
C GLN A 292 -59.84 5.12 -42.29
N GLU A 293 -60.03 4.47 -43.44
CA GLU A 293 -59.16 3.42 -43.94
C GLU A 293 -57.71 3.90 -44.09
N TYR A 294 -57.51 5.14 -44.57
CA TYR A 294 -56.17 5.73 -44.66
C TYR A 294 -55.50 5.91 -43.30
N LEU A 295 -56.21 6.50 -42.32
CA LEU A 295 -55.68 6.74 -40.98
C LEU A 295 -55.41 5.41 -40.25
N ASP A 296 -56.33 4.46 -40.34
CA ASP A 296 -56.17 3.12 -39.79
C ASP A 296 -54.98 2.40 -40.42
N GLN A 297 -54.81 2.47 -41.74
CA GLN A 297 -53.67 1.88 -42.43
C GLN A 297 -52.34 2.56 -42.04
N SER A 298 -52.33 3.89 -41.91
CA SER A 298 -51.14 4.65 -41.52
C SER A 298 -50.71 4.32 -40.09
N PHE A 299 -51.63 4.39 -39.13
CA PHE A 299 -51.32 4.20 -37.71
C PHE A 299 -51.11 2.73 -37.32
N ASN A 300 -51.81 1.79 -37.97
CA ASN A 300 -51.65 0.36 -37.70
C ASN A 300 -50.55 -0.28 -38.56
N SER A 301 -49.93 0.45 -39.50
CA SER A 301 -48.75 -0.04 -40.21
C SER A 301 -47.62 -0.34 -39.22
N SER A 302 -46.88 -1.42 -39.47
CA SER A 302 -45.76 -1.78 -38.61
C SER A 302 -44.54 -0.92 -38.89
N LEU A 303 -43.64 -0.78 -37.91
CA LEU A 303 -42.35 -0.12 -38.09
C LEU A 303 -41.52 -0.74 -39.24
N SER A 304 -41.68 -2.04 -39.51
CA SER A 304 -41.07 -2.69 -40.67
C SER A 304 -41.69 -2.32 -42.02
N ASP A 305 -42.98 -2.00 -42.09
CA ASP A 305 -43.67 -1.74 -43.37
C ASP A 305 -43.25 -0.40 -43.99
N SER A 306 -42.96 0.60 -43.15
CA SER A 306 -42.44 1.91 -43.57
C SER A 306 -41.09 1.84 -44.33
N GLN A 307 -40.38 0.71 -44.24
CA GLN A 307 -39.12 0.46 -44.93
C GLN A 307 -39.32 0.17 -46.43
N MET A 308 -40.53 -0.20 -46.86
CA MET A 308 -40.76 -0.69 -48.21
C MET A 308 -40.80 0.41 -49.29
N SER A 309 -41.01 1.67 -48.90
CA SER A 309 -41.32 2.76 -49.86
C SER A 309 -40.10 3.57 -50.32
N PHE A 310 -39.08 3.75 -49.47
CA PHE A 310 -37.98 4.70 -49.74
C PHE A 310 -36.55 4.16 -49.48
N GLN A 311 -36.36 3.13 -48.66
CA GLN A 311 -35.02 2.64 -48.31
C GLN A 311 -35.01 1.16 -47.87
N ARG A 312 -34.35 0.27 -48.62
CA ARG A 312 -34.19 -1.14 -48.23
C ARG A 312 -33.01 -1.31 -47.29
N TYR A 313 -33.28 -1.69 -46.05
CA TYR A 313 -32.25 -2.16 -45.13
C TYR A 313 -31.71 -3.53 -45.55
N HIS A 314 -30.45 -3.80 -45.22
CA HIS A 314 -29.94 -5.17 -45.25
C HIS A 314 -30.61 -5.99 -44.15
N HIS A 315 -30.72 -7.31 -44.35
CA HIS A 315 -31.31 -8.24 -43.38
C HIS A 315 -30.76 -8.06 -41.96
N GLN A 316 -29.44 -7.84 -41.85
CA GLN A 316 -28.77 -7.60 -40.57
C GLN A 316 -29.21 -6.30 -39.88
N ASP A 317 -29.47 -5.23 -40.62
CA ASP A 317 -29.95 -3.97 -40.03
C ASP A 317 -31.39 -4.12 -39.50
N CYS A 318 -32.23 -4.91 -40.19
CA CYS A 318 -33.57 -5.23 -39.70
C CYS A 318 -33.53 -6.03 -38.39
N GLU A 319 -32.66 -7.02 -38.29
CA GLU A 319 -32.46 -7.80 -37.05
C GLU A 319 -31.96 -6.92 -35.90
N LEU A 320 -31.00 -6.03 -36.16
CA LEU A 320 -30.48 -5.10 -35.16
C LEU A 320 -31.55 -4.11 -34.68
N LEU A 321 -32.37 -3.59 -35.59
CA LEU A 321 -33.49 -2.70 -35.24
C LEU A 321 -34.55 -3.44 -34.41
N ASP A 322 -34.90 -4.67 -34.79
CA ASP A 322 -35.85 -5.49 -34.04
C ASP A 322 -35.36 -5.80 -32.62
N LEU A 323 -34.08 -6.18 -32.48
CA LEU A 323 -33.43 -6.40 -31.18
C LEU A 323 -33.39 -5.12 -30.33
N TYR A 324 -33.08 -3.98 -30.95
CA TYR A 324 -33.10 -2.69 -30.27
C TYR A 324 -34.49 -2.35 -29.71
N LEU A 325 -35.53 -2.49 -30.54
CA LEU A 325 -36.91 -2.21 -30.14
C LEU A 325 -37.37 -3.16 -29.02
N LYS A 326 -37.07 -4.46 -29.11
CA LYS A 326 -37.47 -5.47 -28.11
C LYS A 326 -36.69 -5.37 -26.80
N LYS A 327 -35.37 -5.30 -26.87
CA LYS A 327 -34.52 -5.45 -25.68
C LYS A 327 -34.21 -4.12 -24.99
N VAL A 328 -34.09 -3.04 -25.75
CA VAL A 328 -33.73 -1.72 -25.19
C VAL A 328 -34.96 -0.88 -24.96
N LEU A 329 -35.82 -0.71 -25.97
CA LEU A 329 -37.07 0.05 -25.84
C LEU A 329 -38.23 -0.76 -25.24
N LYS A 330 -38.06 -2.08 -25.04
CA LYS A 330 -39.03 -2.98 -24.40
C LYS A 330 -40.39 -3.04 -25.12
N LEU A 331 -40.40 -2.89 -26.45
CA LEU A 331 -41.58 -3.10 -27.29
C LEU A 331 -41.71 -4.60 -27.59
N GLU A 332 -42.75 -5.25 -27.06
CA GLU A 332 -42.93 -6.71 -27.13
C GLU A 332 -42.84 -7.28 -28.56
N HIS A 333 -43.39 -6.56 -29.53
CA HIS A 333 -43.43 -7.00 -30.94
C HIS A 333 -42.26 -6.46 -31.79
N GLY A 334 -41.35 -5.67 -31.22
CA GLY A 334 -40.17 -5.14 -31.92
C GLY A 334 -40.50 -4.36 -33.19
N SER A 335 -39.90 -4.76 -34.30
CA SER A 335 -40.14 -4.12 -35.61
C SER A 335 -41.56 -4.31 -36.15
N LYS A 336 -42.32 -5.27 -35.60
CA LYS A 336 -43.73 -5.49 -35.96
C LYS A 336 -44.71 -4.63 -35.16
N THR A 337 -44.23 -3.85 -34.18
CA THR A 337 -45.07 -2.90 -33.44
C THR A 337 -45.67 -1.86 -34.39
N SER A 338 -46.95 -1.53 -34.20
CA SER A 338 -47.64 -0.50 -34.97
C SER A 338 -47.11 0.90 -34.64
N PHE A 339 -47.22 1.86 -35.57
CA PHE A 339 -46.88 3.25 -35.27
C PHE A 339 -47.73 3.82 -34.13
N LEU A 340 -49.01 3.45 -34.03
CA LEU A 340 -49.89 3.88 -32.94
C LEU A 340 -49.39 3.42 -31.57
N ASP A 341 -49.02 2.15 -31.44
CA ASP A 341 -48.52 1.60 -30.18
C ASP A 341 -47.15 2.17 -29.83
N PHE A 342 -46.30 2.39 -30.84
CA PHE A 342 -45.03 3.08 -30.69
C PHE A 342 -45.22 4.52 -30.18
N PHE A 343 -46.12 5.29 -30.79
CA PHE A 343 -46.45 6.66 -30.39
C PHE A 343 -46.96 6.75 -28.95
N ARG A 344 -47.91 5.88 -28.58
CA ARG A 344 -48.43 5.78 -27.21
C ARG A 344 -47.34 5.40 -26.21
N PHE A 345 -46.39 4.56 -26.59
CA PHE A 345 -45.25 4.24 -25.77
C PHE A 345 -44.32 5.45 -25.60
N MET A 346 -44.02 6.14 -26.70
CA MET A 346 -43.08 7.26 -26.71
C MET A 346 -43.55 8.47 -25.90
N ASP A 347 -44.85 8.77 -25.92
CA ASP A 347 -45.41 9.85 -25.10
C ASP A 347 -45.23 9.59 -23.60
N LYS A 348 -45.29 8.32 -23.18
CA LYS A 348 -45.07 7.94 -21.77
C LYS A 348 -43.63 8.13 -21.31
N VAL A 349 -42.65 8.01 -22.21
CA VAL A 349 -41.23 7.91 -21.82
C VAL A 349 -40.36 9.09 -22.28
N SER A 350 -40.76 9.81 -23.33
CA SER A 350 -39.96 10.88 -23.94
C SER A 350 -40.56 12.28 -23.85
N ASN A 351 -41.71 12.42 -23.17
CA ASN A 351 -42.45 13.68 -23.09
C ASN A 351 -42.75 14.27 -24.49
N SER A 352 -43.07 13.37 -25.43
CA SER A 352 -43.54 13.69 -26.77
C SER A 352 -45.06 13.87 -26.79
N ASN A 353 -45.58 14.38 -27.91
CA ASN A 353 -47.00 14.63 -28.14
C ASN A 353 -47.50 13.88 -29.39
N TYR A 354 -47.08 12.63 -29.59
CA TYR A 354 -47.50 11.83 -30.74
C TYR A 354 -49.01 11.53 -30.70
N CYS A 355 -49.60 11.34 -29.51
CA CYS A 355 -51.04 11.16 -29.35
C CYS A 355 -51.81 12.42 -29.77
N GLU A 356 -51.32 13.62 -29.47
CA GLU A 356 -51.95 14.85 -29.97
C GLU A 356 -51.85 14.98 -31.49
N PHE A 357 -50.76 14.50 -32.10
CA PHE A 357 -50.66 14.38 -33.55
C PHE A 357 -51.75 13.43 -34.10
N VAL A 358 -51.90 12.25 -33.49
CA VAL A 358 -52.94 11.28 -33.84
C VAL A 358 -54.34 11.89 -33.68
N ASP A 359 -54.60 12.64 -32.61
CA ASP A 359 -55.89 13.30 -32.36
C ASP A 359 -56.19 14.38 -33.40
N HIS A 360 -55.20 15.20 -33.78
CA HIS A 360 -55.36 16.18 -34.86
C HIS A 360 -55.64 15.50 -36.21
N MET A 361 -55.00 14.38 -36.51
CA MET A 361 -55.27 13.61 -37.72
C MET A 361 -56.67 12.97 -37.66
N ASN A 362 -57.07 12.40 -36.52
CA ASN A 362 -58.41 11.84 -36.31
C ASN A 362 -59.50 12.92 -36.31
N SER A 363 -59.18 14.19 -36.04
CA SER A 363 -60.14 15.30 -36.13
C SER A 363 -60.72 15.46 -37.54
N PHE A 364 -60.03 14.97 -38.58
CA PHE A 364 -60.57 14.92 -39.94
C PHE A 364 -61.81 14.00 -40.06
N LEU A 365 -61.96 13.02 -39.17
CA LEU A 365 -63.13 12.13 -39.09
C LEU A 365 -64.32 12.73 -38.33
N ALA A 366 -64.22 13.97 -37.84
CA ALA A 366 -65.33 14.59 -37.12
C ALA A 366 -66.59 14.68 -38.03
N PRO A 367 -67.79 14.33 -37.54
CA PRO A 367 -69.01 14.30 -38.38
C PRO A 367 -69.31 15.63 -39.07
N GLU A 368 -68.94 16.74 -38.44
CA GLU A 368 -69.06 18.11 -38.94
C GLU A 368 -68.23 18.41 -40.20
N ASN A 369 -67.25 17.57 -40.54
CA ASN A 369 -66.43 17.73 -41.74
C ASN A 369 -67.05 17.09 -42.99
N PHE A 370 -68.18 16.38 -42.87
CA PHE A 370 -68.78 15.62 -43.98
C PHE A 370 -70.20 16.13 -44.31
N ASP A 371 -70.55 16.11 -45.59
CA ASP A 371 -71.92 16.41 -46.03
C ASP A 371 -72.86 15.25 -45.67
N TYR A 372 -73.89 15.54 -44.89
CA TYR A 372 -74.87 14.58 -44.38
C TYR A 372 -75.61 13.78 -45.47
N LYS A 373 -75.65 14.29 -46.72
CA LYS A 373 -76.35 13.61 -47.82
C LYS A 373 -75.47 12.62 -48.59
N ASN A 374 -74.15 12.82 -48.62
CA ASN A 374 -73.26 12.14 -49.57
C ASN A 374 -72.01 11.55 -48.90
N GLU A 375 -71.84 11.78 -47.59
CA GLU A 375 -70.61 11.48 -46.83
C GLU A 375 -69.32 12.07 -47.46
N ALA A 376 -69.47 13.09 -48.30
CA ALA A 376 -68.37 13.75 -48.97
C ALA A 376 -67.68 14.71 -48.02
N PHE A 377 -66.35 14.64 -47.97
CA PHE A 377 -65.53 15.54 -47.16
C PHE A 377 -65.66 16.99 -47.65
N SER A 378 -66.11 17.89 -46.77
CA SER A 378 -66.58 19.24 -47.10
C SER A 378 -65.74 20.36 -46.47
N LEU A 379 -64.64 20.02 -45.80
CA LEU A 379 -63.81 20.99 -45.10
C LEU A 379 -63.09 21.92 -46.09
N ALA A 380 -63.10 23.23 -45.82
CA ALA A 380 -62.39 24.21 -46.65
C ALA A 380 -60.88 23.91 -46.68
N ARG A 381 -60.24 24.02 -47.86
CA ARG A 381 -58.80 23.76 -48.04
C ARG A 381 -57.92 24.50 -47.03
N SER A 382 -58.24 25.75 -46.72
CA SER A 382 -57.51 26.54 -45.70
C SER A 382 -57.55 25.92 -44.31
N LYS A 383 -58.68 25.33 -43.91
CA LYS A 383 -58.82 24.60 -42.64
C LYS A 383 -58.09 23.26 -42.68
N ILE A 384 -58.12 22.54 -43.80
CA ILE A 384 -57.39 21.27 -43.97
C ILE A 384 -55.89 21.48 -43.76
N PHE A 385 -55.30 22.44 -44.49
CA PHE A 385 -53.88 22.74 -44.36
C PHE A 385 -53.52 23.30 -42.98
N ALA A 386 -54.39 24.10 -42.36
CA ALA A 386 -54.16 24.59 -41.00
C ALA A 386 -54.15 23.46 -39.96
N THR A 387 -55.11 22.52 -40.02
CA THR A 387 -55.16 21.36 -39.12
C THR A 387 -53.99 20.42 -39.37
N PHE A 388 -53.66 20.14 -40.63
CA PHE A 388 -52.52 19.29 -41.00
C PHE A 388 -51.18 19.90 -40.57
N ASN A 389 -50.99 21.21 -40.75
CA ASN A 389 -49.78 21.89 -40.27
C ASN A 389 -49.62 21.77 -38.75
N LYS A 390 -50.71 21.95 -37.98
CA LYS A 390 -50.67 21.73 -36.51
C LYS A 390 -50.30 20.29 -36.16
N ALA A 391 -50.91 19.32 -36.85
CA ALA A 391 -50.58 17.90 -36.66
C ALA A 391 -49.09 17.64 -36.97
N PHE A 392 -48.59 18.22 -38.06
CA PHE A 392 -47.21 18.07 -38.51
C PHE A 392 -46.20 18.76 -37.57
N ASP A 393 -46.52 19.93 -37.03
CA ASP A 393 -45.71 20.60 -36.01
C ASP A 393 -45.60 19.73 -34.75
N ASN A 394 -46.71 19.13 -34.31
CA ASN A 394 -46.72 18.18 -33.20
C ASN A 394 -45.89 16.92 -33.50
N LEU A 395 -45.98 16.37 -34.71
CA LEU A 395 -45.15 15.24 -35.14
C LEU A 395 -43.66 15.62 -35.11
N SER A 396 -43.29 16.77 -35.68
CA SER A 396 -41.91 17.26 -35.75
C SER A 396 -41.32 17.50 -34.34
N ALA A 397 -42.08 18.13 -33.45
CA ALA A 397 -41.69 18.34 -32.06
C ALA A 397 -41.52 16.99 -31.32
N SER A 398 -42.42 16.04 -31.57
CA SER A 398 -42.38 14.69 -30.97
C SER A 398 -41.20 13.86 -31.47
N ILE A 399 -40.83 13.98 -32.74
CA ILE A 399 -39.61 13.37 -33.30
C ILE A 399 -38.37 13.92 -32.60
N GLN A 400 -38.31 15.23 -32.38
CA GLN A 400 -37.20 15.86 -31.66
C GLN A 400 -37.14 15.42 -30.19
N ALA A 401 -38.27 15.33 -29.50
CA ALA A 401 -38.37 14.83 -28.12
C ALA A 401 -37.96 13.34 -28.03
N GLY A 402 -38.46 12.50 -28.94
CA GLY A 402 -38.06 11.09 -29.05
C GLY A 402 -36.56 10.95 -29.27
N ARG A 403 -35.97 11.77 -30.14
CA ARG A 403 -34.53 11.76 -30.39
C ARG A 403 -33.71 12.12 -29.16
N ASN A 404 -34.16 13.07 -28.35
CA ASN A 404 -33.51 13.38 -27.06
C ASN A 404 -33.57 12.19 -26.09
N TYR A 405 -34.66 11.40 -26.13
CA TYR A 405 -34.79 10.19 -25.33
C TYR A 405 -33.86 9.08 -25.81
N TYR A 406 -33.89 8.71 -27.10
CA TYR A 406 -33.04 7.61 -27.60
C TYR A 406 -31.54 7.90 -27.52
N ASP A 407 -31.15 9.19 -27.55
CA ASP A 407 -29.76 9.64 -27.41
C ASP A 407 -29.29 9.72 -25.94
N ARG A 408 -30.03 9.14 -24.98
CA ARG A 408 -29.57 9.01 -23.59
C ARG A 408 -28.46 7.96 -23.44
N MET A 409 -27.54 8.20 -22.49
CA MET A 409 -26.41 7.32 -22.21
C MET A 409 -26.82 5.93 -21.72
N ASP A 410 -27.87 5.81 -20.91
CA ASP A 410 -28.35 4.52 -20.42
C ASP A 410 -28.88 3.63 -21.54
N LEU A 411 -29.65 4.19 -22.47
CA LEU A 411 -30.12 3.46 -23.66
C LEU A 411 -28.96 3.09 -24.58
N ALA A 412 -27.97 3.97 -24.74
CA ALA A 412 -26.76 3.67 -25.53
C ALA A 412 -25.97 2.49 -24.95
N LEU A 413 -25.81 2.44 -23.62
CA LEU A 413 -25.20 1.29 -22.95
C LEU A 413 -26.05 0.02 -23.06
N ALA A 414 -27.38 0.14 -22.99
CA ALA A 414 -28.28 -0.98 -23.20
C ALA A 414 -28.17 -1.54 -24.63
N VAL A 415 -28.02 -0.69 -25.66
CA VAL A 415 -27.73 -1.14 -27.04
C VAL A 415 -26.44 -1.94 -27.07
N LYS A 416 -25.37 -1.40 -26.47
CA LYS A 416 -24.05 -2.05 -26.42
C LYS A 416 -24.13 -3.43 -25.77
N LYS A 417 -24.87 -3.57 -24.67
CA LYS A 417 -24.99 -4.83 -23.93
C LYS A 417 -25.97 -5.82 -24.58
N GLU A 418 -27.20 -5.40 -24.82
CA GLU A 418 -28.31 -6.29 -25.14
C GLU A 418 -28.46 -6.57 -26.64
N VAL A 419 -27.99 -5.65 -27.50
CA VAL A 419 -28.03 -5.77 -28.97
C VAL A 419 -26.67 -6.22 -29.52
N LEU A 420 -25.58 -5.54 -29.14
CA LEU A 420 -24.23 -5.87 -29.63
C LEU A 420 -23.54 -6.99 -28.83
N GLY A 421 -24.09 -7.40 -27.68
CA GLY A 421 -23.53 -8.47 -26.85
C GLY A 421 -22.22 -8.12 -26.15
N ASN A 422 -21.86 -6.83 -26.07
CA ASN A 422 -20.62 -6.40 -25.46
C ASN A 422 -20.72 -6.46 -23.94
N THR A 423 -19.73 -7.10 -23.30
CA THR A 423 -19.63 -7.16 -21.85
C THR A 423 -18.95 -5.92 -21.28
N ILE A 424 -19.26 -5.61 -20.02
CA ILE A 424 -18.62 -4.52 -19.30
C ILE A 424 -17.13 -4.83 -19.17
N ASN A 425 -16.28 -3.91 -19.66
CA ASN A 425 -14.83 -4.03 -19.59
C ASN A 425 -14.30 -3.17 -18.44
N TYR A 426 -13.83 -3.82 -17.38
CA TYR A 426 -13.15 -3.17 -16.26
C TYR A 426 -12.07 -4.10 -15.70
N VAL A 427 -11.20 -3.56 -14.85
CA VAL A 427 -10.23 -4.32 -14.06
C VAL A 427 -10.45 -4.09 -12.58
N SER A 428 -10.11 -5.08 -11.75
CA SER A 428 -10.15 -4.91 -10.30
C SER A 428 -8.98 -4.03 -9.83
N THR A 429 -9.10 -3.44 -8.64
CA THR A 429 -7.99 -2.69 -7.99
C THR A 429 -6.72 -3.53 -7.77
N LYS A 430 -6.82 -4.87 -7.78
CA LYS A 430 -5.72 -5.81 -7.60
C LYS A 430 -5.19 -6.40 -8.91
N ALA A 431 -5.74 -6.00 -10.06
CA ALA A 431 -5.35 -6.55 -11.35
C ALA A 431 -3.87 -6.30 -11.64
N GLU A 432 -3.19 -7.32 -12.16
CA GLU A 432 -1.78 -7.25 -12.51
C GLU A 432 -1.55 -6.59 -13.89
N PRO A 433 -0.33 -6.12 -14.20
CA PRO A 433 -0.04 -5.45 -15.47
C PRO A 433 -0.38 -6.28 -16.71
N THR A 434 -0.24 -7.61 -16.61
CA THR A 434 -0.60 -8.56 -17.67
C THR A 434 -2.11 -8.61 -17.91
N GLU A 435 -2.91 -8.65 -16.84
CA GLU A 435 -4.39 -8.57 -16.90
C GLU A 435 -4.83 -7.21 -17.48
N ILE A 436 -4.23 -6.11 -17.03
CA ILE A 436 -4.53 -4.76 -17.53
C ILE A 436 -4.23 -4.66 -19.03
N LYS A 437 -3.04 -5.10 -19.47
CA LYS A 437 -2.67 -5.13 -20.90
C LYS A 437 -3.63 -5.99 -21.72
N ASN A 438 -4.11 -7.11 -21.17
CA ASN A 438 -5.12 -7.96 -21.81
C ASN A 438 -6.50 -7.29 -21.92
N LYS A 439 -6.91 -6.51 -20.93
CA LYS A 439 -8.19 -5.77 -20.96
C LYS A 439 -8.13 -4.52 -21.85
N LEU A 440 -6.94 -4.02 -22.12
CA LEU A 440 -6.66 -2.90 -23.03
C LEU A 440 -6.62 -3.30 -24.52
N ARG A 441 -6.74 -4.59 -24.91
CA ARG A 441 -6.63 -5.19 -26.28
C ARG A 441 -7.37 -4.46 -27.46
N GLY A 442 -7.10 -3.18 -27.68
CA GLY A 442 -7.75 -2.28 -28.64
C GLY A 442 -8.27 -0.96 -28.05
N TYR A 443 -8.39 -0.85 -26.72
CA TYR A 443 -8.92 0.34 -26.05
C TYR A 443 -7.82 1.29 -25.59
N GLN A 444 -8.15 2.58 -25.52
CA GLN A 444 -7.22 3.62 -25.05
C GLN A 444 -7.09 3.65 -23.53
N HIS A 445 -8.08 3.14 -22.82
CA HIS A 445 -8.12 3.10 -21.36
C HIS A 445 -8.96 1.92 -20.87
N VAL A 446 -8.81 1.59 -19.59
CA VAL A 446 -9.69 0.67 -18.87
C VAL A 446 -10.04 1.25 -17.50
N THR A 447 -11.31 1.15 -17.12
CA THR A 447 -11.79 1.60 -15.82
C THR A 447 -11.43 0.59 -14.73
N VAL A 448 -10.93 1.11 -13.61
CA VAL A 448 -10.59 0.34 -12.41
C VAL A 448 -11.75 0.41 -11.44
N CYS A 449 -12.30 -0.73 -11.06
CA CYS A 449 -13.43 -0.81 -10.14
C CYS A 449 -13.12 -1.68 -8.92
N PHE A 450 -13.87 -1.45 -7.84
CA PHE A 450 -13.98 -2.40 -6.73
C PHE A 450 -15.45 -2.70 -6.43
N HIS A 451 -15.70 -3.86 -5.83
CA HIS A 451 -17.05 -4.28 -5.46
C HIS A 451 -17.39 -3.75 -4.06
N ASP A 452 -18.59 -3.18 -3.91
CA ASP A 452 -19.17 -2.93 -2.59
C ASP A 452 -19.70 -4.24 -1.97
N LYS A 453 -20.21 -4.17 -0.73
CA LYS A 453 -20.79 -5.34 -0.05
C LYS A 453 -21.98 -5.97 -0.80
N LYS A 454 -22.65 -5.21 -1.67
CA LYS A 454 -23.77 -5.66 -2.50
C LYS A 454 -23.33 -6.07 -3.92
N GLN A 455 -22.02 -6.22 -4.16
CA GLN A 455 -21.43 -6.55 -5.47
C GLN A 455 -21.68 -5.49 -6.56
N ARG A 456 -22.02 -4.25 -6.18
CA ARG A 456 -22.06 -3.12 -7.13
C ARG A 456 -20.66 -2.59 -7.38
N LEU A 457 -20.40 -2.13 -8.61
CA LEU A 457 -19.08 -1.66 -9.03
C LEU A 457 -18.89 -0.18 -8.70
N ILE A 458 -17.88 0.15 -7.91
CA ILE A 458 -17.49 1.53 -7.62
C ILE A 458 -16.29 1.89 -8.49
N PRO A 459 -16.41 2.90 -9.37
CA PRO A 459 -15.31 3.32 -10.21
C PRO A 459 -14.28 4.08 -9.38
N VAL A 460 -13.05 3.57 -9.34
CA VAL A 460 -11.93 4.24 -8.68
C VAL A 460 -11.36 5.28 -9.62
N GLY A 461 -11.03 4.92 -10.86
CA GLY A 461 -10.41 5.78 -11.86
C GLY A 461 -10.13 5.01 -13.14
N VAL A 462 -9.22 5.51 -13.98
CA VAL A 462 -8.84 4.87 -15.25
C VAL A 462 -7.35 4.59 -15.33
N ILE A 463 -6.99 3.59 -16.11
CA ILE A 463 -5.61 3.32 -16.52
C ILE A 463 -5.51 3.52 -18.02
N HIS A 464 -4.59 4.38 -18.44
CA HIS A 464 -4.37 4.68 -19.84
C HIS A 464 -3.45 3.67 -20.48
N ARG A 465 -3.62 3.46 -21.78
CA ARG A 465 -2.72 2.62 -22.56
C ARG A 465 -1.30 3.18 -22.54
N SER A 466 -1.13 4.51 -22.58
CA SER A 466 0.17 5.18 -22.49
C SER A 466 0.93 4.81 -21.22
N ASP A 467 0.22 4.72 -20.09
CA ASP A 467 0.82 4.43 -18.78
C ASP A 467 1.36 2.99 -18.71
N MET A 468 0.82 2.10 -19.56
CA MET A 468 1.21 0.70 -19.65
C MET A 468 2.30 0.42 -20.71
N VAL A 469 2.65 1.41 -21.53
CA VAL A 469 3.72 1.31 -22.54
C VAL A 469 5.10 1.50 -21.91
N SER A 470 5.19 2.26 -20.81
CA SER A 470 6.44 2.43 -20.08
C SER A 470 7.01 1.11 -19.57
N ASP A 471 8.32 0.92 -19.72
CA ASP A 471 9.05 -0.19 -19.13
C ASP A 471 9.18 -0.07 -17.61
N SER A 472 8.98 1.13 -17.06
CA SER A 472 8.92 1.38 -15.62
C SER A 472 7.49 1.69 -15.20
N LEU A 473 6.91 0.80 -14.40
CA LEU A 473 5.58 0.91 -13.81
C LEU A 473 5.63 1.19 -12.29
N GLY A 474 6.81 1.50 -11.76
CA GLY A 474 7.03 1.82 -10.36
C GLY A 474 8.52 1.89 -10.04
N SER A 475 8.83 2.32 -8.83
CA SER A 475 10.20 2.40 -8.32
C SER A 475 10.33 1.79 -6.93
N VAL A 476 11.53 1.37 -6.57
CA VAL A 476 11.82 0.76 -5.27
C VAL A 476 13.12 1.28 -4.67
N THR A 477 13.13 1.38 -3.34
CA THR A 477 14.28 1.70 -2.52
C THR A 477 14.55 0.59 -1.52
N LEU A 478 15.81 0.19 -1.44
CA LEU A 478 16.28 -0.92 -0.60
C LEU A 478 17.08 -0.37 0.60
N ARG A 479 16.94 -1.03 1.74
CA ARG A 479 17.55 -0.66 3.02
C ARG A 479 18.01 -1.93 3.72
N ASP A 480 19.30 -1.99 4.06
CA ASP A 480 20.00 -3.15 4.65
C ASP A 480 20.32 -4.30 3.66
N PHE A 481 19.97 -4.11 2.40
CA PHE A 481 20.30 -5.06 1.35
C PHE A 481 20.27 -4.38 0.00
N CYS A 482 20.95 -4.99 -0.95
CA CYS A 482 20.87 -4.60 -2.34
C CYS A 482 20.84 -5.78 -3.31
N ASN A 483 21.02 -7.01 -2.80
CA ASN A 483 20.89 -8.22 -3.59
C ASN A 483 19.40 -8.47 -3.93
N LEU A 484 19.11 -8.63 -5.22
CA LEU A 484 17.77 -8.89 -5.71
C LEU A 484 17.25 -10.30 -5.36
N ASP A 485 18.12 -11.22 -4.94
CA ASP A 485 17.70 -12.56 -4.50
C ASP A 485 16.98 -12.53 -3.15
N GLU A 486 17.20 -11.50 -2.34
CA GLU A 486 16.60 -11.35 -1.00
C GLU A 486 15.13 -10.91 -1.07
N ILE A 487 14.74 -10.18 -2.12
CA ILE A 487 13.35 -9.83 -2.35
C ILE A 487 12.99 -9.91 -3.82
N LYS A 488 11.87 -10.55 -4.12
CA LYS A 488 11.38 -10.64 -5.49
C LYS A 488 10.83 -9.28 -5.92
N ILE A 489 11.50 -8.66 -6.89
CA ILE A 489 11.09 -7.39 -7.50
C ILE A 489 10.70 -7.65 -8.94
N ALA A 490 9.49 -7.21 -9.34
CA ALA A 490 9.05 -7.35 -10.72
C ALA A 490 9.95 -6.52 -11.66
N PRO A 491 10.27 -7.00 -12.88
CA PRO A 491 11.14 -6.28 -13.82
C PRO A 491 10.66 -4.89 -14.24
N SER A 492 9.36 -4.62 -14.06
CA SER A 492 8.73 -3.33 -14.31
C SER A 492 8.93 -2.32 -13.16
N VAL A 493 9.47 -2.74 -12.02
CA VAL A 493 9.81 -1.87 -10.89
C VAL A 493 11.30 -1.60 -10.92
N ARG A 494 11.69 -0.32 -10.90
CA ARG A 494 13.09 0.09 -11.00
C ARG A 494 13.67 0.41 -9.63
N THR A 495 14.83 -0.18 -9.30
CA THR A 495 15.57 0.21 -8.10
C THR A 495 16.23 1.57 -8.34
N ILE A 496 15.96 2.52 -7.44
CA ILE A 496 16.43 3.92 -7.56
C ILE A 496 17.31 4.35 -6.39
N SER A 497 17.27 3.65 -5.27
CA SER A 497 18.11 3.95 -4.11
C SER A 497 18.39 2.68 -3.32
N ALA A 498 19.62 2.55 -2.83
CA ALA A 498 20.02 1.49 -1.92
C ALA A 498 20.97 2.05 -0.86
N ILE A 499 20.73 1.67 0.39
CA ILE A 499 21.67 1.88 1.49
C ILE A 499 21.91 0.50 2.10
N ASP A 500 23.17 0.09 2.15
CA ASP A 500 23.58 -1.26 2.54
C ASP A 500 24.94 -1.20 3.27
N HIS A 501 25.23 -2.23 4.05
CA HIS A 501 26.52 -2.42 4.72
C HIS A 501 27.11 -3.83 4.47
N HIS A 502 26.41 -4.66 3.70
CA HIS A 502 26.85 -5.98 3.27
C HIS A 502 27.63 -5.95 1.94
N ARG A 503 28.03 -7.14 1.45
CA ARG A 503 28.60 -7.30 0.11
C ARG A 503 27.51 -7.11 -0.94
N SER A 504 27.72 -6.14 -1.82
CA SER A 504 26.68 -5.67 -2.74
C SER A 504 26.83 -6.18 -4.18
N GLU A 505 25.72 -6.59 -4.78
CA GLU A 505 25.59 -6.81 -6.23
C GLU A 505 24.27 -6.16 -6.69
N MET A 506 24.35 -5.19 -7.61
CA MET A 506 23.18 -4.47 -8.11
C MET A 506 23.23 -4.30 -9.63
N ASN A 507 22.05 -4.40 -10.25
CA ASN A 507 21.84 -3.99 -11.63
C ASN A 507 20.57 -3.13 -11.71
N SER A 508 20.68 -1.91 -12.24
CA SER A 508 19.54 -1.04 -12.50
C SER A 508 19.68 -0.34 -13.83
N ARG A 509 18.54 -0.11 -14.47
CA ARG A 509 18.42 0.65 -15.73
C ARG A 509 18.12 2.13 -15.51
N GLU A 510 17.97 2.56 -14.26
CA GLU A 510 17.71 3.95 -13.86
C GLU A 510 18.94 4.55 -13.16
N CYS A 511 19.02 5.88 -13.13
CA CYS A 511 19.96 6.56 -12.25
C CYS A 511 19.62 6.24 -10.79
N MET A 512 20.64 5.86 -10.01
CA MET A 512 20.48 5.42 -8.63
C MET A 512 21.35 6.23 -7.66
N THR A 513 20.85 6.41 -6.44
CA THR A 513 21.65 6.81 -5.28
C THR A 513 22.02 5.56 -4.49
N VAL A 514 23.31 5.23 -4.40
CA VAL A 514 23.79 4.07 -3.63
C VAL A 514 24.77 4.56 -2.56
N THR A 515 24.55 4.15 -1.31
CA THR A 515 25.50 4.40 -0.22
C THR A 515 25.81 3.09 0.47
N ILE A 516 27.09 2.68 0.39
CA ILE A 516 27.59 1.47 1.03
C ILE A 516 28.71 1.87 1.98
N ALA A 517 28.69 1.35 3.20
CA ALA A 517 29.73 1.58 4.18
C ALA A 517 30.00 0.34 5.02
N ASP A 518 31.25 0.18 5.44
CA ASP A 518 31.63 -0.80 6.46
C ASP A 518 31.20 -0.29 7.84
N VAL A 519 29.99 -0.65 8.22
CA VAL A 519 29.35 -0.39 9.52
C VAL A 519 28.61 -1.65 9.95
N GLN A 520 28.26 -1.76 11.24
CA GLN A 520 27.54 -2.94 11.72
C GLN A 520 26.04 -2.88 11.45
N SER A 521 25.47 -1.69 11.28
CA SER A 521 24.04 -1.46 11.05
C SER A 521 23.87 -0.39 9.98
N VAL A 522 22.93 -0.61 9.05
CA VAL A 522 22.59 0.36 8.01
C VAL A 522 22.11 1.68 8.60
N ASN A 523 21.51 1.65 9.79
CA ASN A 523 20.98 2.82 10.47
C ASN A 523 22.07 3.81 10.92
N VAL A 524 23.35 3.39 10.98
CA VAL A 524 24.49 4.33 11.11
C VAL A 524 24.55 5.28 9.92
N ILE A 525 24.44 4.75 8.70
CA ILE A 525 24.49 5.53 7.46
C ILE A 525 23.26 6.44 7.36
N ILE A 526 22.08 5.90 7.69
CA ILE A 526 20.82 6.67 7.66
C ILE A 526 20.87 7.81 8.69
N ALA A 527 21.41 7.57 9.89
CA ALA A 527 21.59 8.60 10.91
C ALA A 527 22.53 9.72 10.45
N GLU A 528 23.68 9.39 9.86
CA GLU A 528 24.62 10.39 9.30
C GLU A 528 23.96 11.28 8.24
N GLN A 529 23.16 10.69 7.36
CA GLN A 529 22.38 11.42 6.37
C GLN A 529 21.29 12.28 7.03
N ALA A 530 20.61 11.75 8.05
CA ALA A 530 19.59 12.48 8.80
C ALA A 530 20.17 13.68 9.55
N PHE A 531 21.37 13.58 10.13
CA PHE A 531 22.05 14.73 10.74
C PHE A 531 22.28 15.85 9.74
N THR A 532 22.72 15.50 8.53
CA THR A 532 23.01 16.49 7.48
C THR A 532 21.78 17.31 7.12
N ILE A 533 20.60 16.68 7.06
CA ILE A 533 19.34 17.36 6.75
C ILE A 533 18.78 18.05 7.98
N ASN A 534 18.74 17.36 9.12
CA ASN A 534 18.11 17.88 10.33
C ASN A 534 18.88 19.07 10.90
N ASP A 535 20.21 19.11 10.83
CA ASP A 535 20.98 20.28 11.29
C ASP A 535 20.76 21.53 10.42
N ARG A 536 20.23 21.39 9.19
CA ARG A 536 19.93 22.52 8.29
C ARG A 536 18.60 23.20 8.59
N TYR A 537 17.64 22.49 9.17
CA TYR A 537 16.23 22.93 9.30
C TYR A 537 15.64 22.71 10.70
N GLY A 538 16.18 21.77 11.46
CA GLY A 538 15.77 21.42 12.81
C GLY A 538 16.37 22.36 13.86
N CYS A 539 15.58 22.70 14.87
CA CYS A 539 16.00 23.51 16.01
C CYS A 539 16.16 22.69 17.29
N GLN A 540 15.90 21.37 17.23
CA GLN A 540 15.99 20.44 18.36
C GLN A 540 15.33 20.99 19.64
N ASN A 541 14.09 21.46 19.49
CA ASN A 541 13.24 21.96 20.59
C ASN A 541 13.74 23.24 21.29
N GLN A 542 14.62 24.02 20.65
CA GLN A 542 15.10 25.30 21.16
C GLN A 542 14.45 26.48 20.42
N SER A 543 14.16 27.54 21.16
CA SER A 543 13.77 28.83 20.59
C SER A 543 15.01 29.65 20.20
N LEU A 544 14.84 30.63 19.31
CA LEU A 544 15.93 31.56 18.94
C LEU A 544 16.54 32.23 20.18
N HIS A 545 15.68 32.68 21.09
CA HIS A 545 16.10 33.32 22.33
C HIS A 545 16.99 32.39 23.18
N SER A 546 16.57 31.13 23.36
CA SER A 546 17.36 30.14 24.11
C SER A 546 18.73 29.87 23.45
N ILE A 547 18.80 29.86 22.12
CA ILE A 547 20.05 29.66 21.38
C ILE A 547 20.99 30.86 21.62
N GLU A 548 20.46 32.09 21.50
CA GLU A 548 21.25 33.31 21.68
C GLU A 548 21.77 33.48 23.10
N ASP A 549 20.95 33.17 24.11
CA ASP A 549 21.36 33.18 25.51
C ASP A 549 22.50 32.19 25.78
N GLN A 550 22.41 30.98 25.22
CA GLN A 550 23.46 29.97 25.37
C GLN A 550 24.76 30.37 24.65
N MET A 551 24.66 31.00 23.47
CA MET A 551 25.84 31.55 22.77
C MET A 551 26.50 32.67 23.58
N ALA A 552 25.70 33.57 24.17
CA ALA A 552 26.21 34.64 25.03
C ALA A 552 26.88 34.11 26.30
N GLU A 553 26.33 33.04 26.91
CA GLU A 553 26.93 32.34 28.04
C GLU A 553 28.32 31.78 27.67
N LEU A 554 28.45 31.14 26.50
CA LEU A 554 29.74 30.61 26.02
C LEU A 554 30.76 31.72 25.71
N HIS A 555 30.31 32.85 25.16
CA HIS A 555 31.18 33.98 24.86
C HIS A 555 31.74 34.67 26.12
N LYS A 556 31.08 34.53 27.28
CA LYS A 556 31.61 35.03 28.56
C LYS A 556 32.86 34.26 29.02
N ASN A 557 33.07 33.03 28.54
CA ASN A 557 34.28 32.26 28.82
C ASN A 557 35.44 32.75 27.94
N LYS A 558 36.44 33.40 28.55
CA LYS A 558 37.58 34.03 27.86
C LYS A 558 38.47 33.07 27.06
N SER A 559 38.37 31.75 27.29
CA SER A 559 39.08 30.72 26.52
C SER A 559 38.19 29.50 26.30
N LEU A 560 37.60 29.38 25.11
CA LEU A 560 36.85 28.19 24.71
C LEU A 560 37.83 27.03 24.43
N ASN A 561 37.58 25.87 25.03
CA ASN A 561 38.27 24.62 24.68
C ASN A 561 37.62 23.98 23.42
N SER A 562 38.16 22.86 22.93
CA SER A 562 37.64 22.15 21.74
C SER A 562 36.13 21.85 21.85
N GLU A 563 35.70 21.39 23.02
CA GLU A 563 34.28 21.08 23.30
C GLU A 563 33.40 22.35 23.23
N GLY A 564 33.87 23.45 23.80
CA GLY A 564 33.19 24.75 23.72
C GLY A 564 33.07 25.28 22.29
N PHE A 565 34.09 25.10 21.46
CA PHE A 565 34.01 25.43 20.03
C PHE A 565 33.04 24.53 19.26
N SER A 566 33.08 23.22 19.52
CA SER A 566 32.15 22.25 18.91
C SER A 566 30.69 22.60 19.27
N LEU A 567 30.44 22.96 20.53
CA LEU A 567 29.14 23.39 21.02
C LEU A 567 28.68 24.70 20.36
N LEU A 568 29.56 25.69 20.27
CA LEU A 568 29.27 26.97 19.60
C LEU A 568 28.93 26.77 18.12
N ASN A 569 29.66 25.90 17.41
CA ASN A 569 29.37 25.59 16.01
C ASN A 569 27.97 24.99 15.83
N ARG A 570 27.54 24.07 16.71
CA ARG A 570 26.18 23.51 16.67
C ARG A 570 25.11 24.56 16.97
N LEU A 571 25.36 25.46 17.92
CA LEU A 571 24.45 26.59 18.19
C LEU A 571 24.35 27.56 16.99
N ILE A 572 25.46 27.83 16.30
CA ILE A 572 25.46 28.64 15.07
C ILE A 572 24.63 27.94 13.98
N GLN A 573 24.80 26.64 13.78
CA GLN A 573 24.00 25.87 12.82
C GLN A 573 22.50 25.94 13.14
N LYS A 574 22.11 25.78 14.41
CA LYS A 574 20.71 25.94 14.83
C LYS A 574 20.18 27.34 14.59
N LYS A 575 20.99 28.36 14.88
CA LYS A 575 20.63 29.76 14.59
C LYS A 575 20.39 29.95 13.08
N GLN A 576 21.25 29.38 12.23
CA GLN A 576 21.03 29.37 10.77
C GLN A 576 19.76 28.60 10.39
N ALA A 577 19.49 27.46 11.03
CA ALA A 577 18.28 26.68 10.81
C ALA A 577 17.03 27.50 11.14
N VAL A 578 16.98 28.23 12.26
CA VAL A 578 15.86 29.15 12.58
C VAL A 578 15.59 30.12 11.43
N TYR A 579 16.63 30.74 10.86
CA TYR A 579 16.47 31.69 9.75
C TYR A 579 16.07 31.02 8.44
N ARG A 580 16.56 29.81 8.14
CA ARG A 580 16.18 29.05 6.93
C ARG A 580 14.76 28.51 7.02
N SER A 581 14.41 27.96 8.17
CA SER A 581 13.10 27.41 8.48
C SER A 581 12.06 28.52 8.44
N GLY A 582 12.35 29.68 9.05
CA GLY A 582 11.47 30.85 9.03
C GLY A 582 10.01 30.48 9.34
N VAL A 583 9.07 30.94 8.51
CA VAL A 583 7.65 30.51 8.53
C VAL A 583 7.40 29.31 7.58
N LYS A 584 8.36 28.97 6.71
CA LYS A 584 8.13 28.10 5.56
C LYS A 584 8.44 26.63 5.83
N TYR A 585 9.60 26.31 6.39
CA TYR A 585 10.04 24.93 6.58
C TYR A 585 10.13 24.59 8.06
N PHE A 586 9.96 23.31 8.40
CA PHE A 586 10.10 22.84 9.77
C PHE A 586 10.50 21.37 9.84
N ILE A 587 11.13 21.02 10.95
CA ILE A 587 11.24 19.65 11.43
C ILE A 587 10.75 19.65 12.87
N ASN A 588 9.75 18.82 13.15
CA ASN A 588 9.17 18.72 14.48
C ASN A 588 10.16 17.98 15.41
N PRO A 589 10.47 18.52 16.60
CA PRO A 589 11.46 17.91 17.49
C PRO A 589 11.06 16.51 17.97
N GLU A 590 9.76 16.22 18.07
CA GLU A 590 9.28 14.89 18.43
C GLU A 590 9.52 13.87 17.31
N ARG A 591 9.37 14.31 16.04
CA ARG A 591 9.74 13.49 14.88
C ARG A 591 11.23 13.16 14.89
N GLU A 592 12.11 14.15 15.13
CA GLU A 592 13.56 13.91 15.24
C GLU A 592 13.88 12.94 16.39
N LEU A 593 13.25 13.12 17.55
CA LEU A 593 13.48 12.25 18.71
C LEU A 593 13.11 10.79 18.43
N ILE A 594 11.97 10.56 17.78
CA ILE A 594 11.52 9.21 17.41
C ILE A 594 12.45 8.60 16.35
N GLU A 595 12.79 9.37 15.32
CA GLU A 595 13.71 8.95 14.26
C GLU A 595 15.06 8.49 14.85
N TYR A 596 15.66 9.31 15.72
CA TYR A 596 16.93 8.99 16.37
C TYR A 596 16.82 7.83 17.36
N SER A 597 15.70 7.72 18.08
CA SER A 597 15.47 6.61 19.00
C SER A 597 15.38 5.27 18.27
N LEU A 598 14.65 5.24 17.14
CA LEU A 598 14.53 4.03 16.32
C LEU A 598 15.91 3.61 15.77
N MET A 599 16.68 4.56 15.22
CA MET A 599 18.03 4.29 14.72
C MET A 599 18.97 3.79 15.82
N LEU A 600 18.96 4.42 17.01
CA LEU A 600 19.79 3.98 18.13
C LEU A 600 19.44 2.56 18.58
N ASN A 601 18.14 2.22 18.63
CA ASN A 601 17.69 0.87 18.98
C ASN A 601 18.21 -0.18 17.98
N ALA A 602 18.11 0.08 16.68
CA ALA A 602 18.66 -0.81 15.64
C ALA A 602 20.19 -0.97 15.76
N ILE A 603 20.92 0.14 15.94
CA ILE A 603 22.38 0.10 16.09
C ILE A 603 22.80 -0.71 17.32
N ILE A 604 22.13 -0.54 18.46
CA ILE A 604 22.44 -1.28 19.69
C ILE A 604 22.21 -2.79 19.50
N ASP A 605 21.18 -3.17 18.75
CA ASP A 605 20.86 -4.58 18.49
C ASP A 605 21.92 -5.27 17.62
N ASP A 606 22.24 -4.69 16.47
CA ASP A 606 23.19 -5.28 15.51
C ASP A 606 24.63 -5.26 16.00
N THR A 607 25.01 -4.19 16.71
CA THR A 607 26.34 -4.10 17.33
C THR A 607 26.47 -5.02 18.54
N ASP A 608 25.40 -5.69 18.96
CA ASP A 608 25.33 -6.53 20.16
C ASP A 608 25.79 -5.77 21.40
N LEU A 609 25.11 -4.64 21.67
CA LEU A 609 25.45 -3.69 22.73
C LEU A 609 26.91 -3.20 22.61
N PHE A 610 27.27 -2.70 21.42
CA PHE A 610 28.60 -2.19 21.07
C PHE A 610 29.74 -3.22 21.11
N ASN A 611 29.46 -4.51 21.30
CA ASN A 611 30.51 -5.54 21.28
C ASN A 611 31.20 -5.67 19.91
N LYS A 612 30.48 -5.35 18.83
CA LYS A 612 30.97 -5.43 17.45
C LYS A 612 31.23 -4.06 16.81
N CYS A 613 31.07 -2.96 17.55
CA CYS A 613 31.11 -1.63 16.96
C CYS A 613 32.53 -1.21 16.54
N GLY A 614 32.61 -0.49 15.42
CA GLY A 614 33.77 0.30 15.03
C GLY A 614 33.65 1.77 15.48
N TRP A 615 34.67 2.56 15.12
CA TRP A 615 34.68 3.99 15.43
C TRP A 615 33.57 4.78 14.74
N ARG A 616 33.17 4.37 13.54
CA ARG A 616 32.09 5.03 12.81
C ARG A 616 30.74 4.82 13.50
N ASP A 617 30.46 3.59 13.93
CA ASP A 617 29.25 3.28 14.70
C ASP A 617 29.21 4.10 16.00
N LEU A 618 30.32 4.14 16.77
CA LEU A 618 30.39 4.94 18.00
C LEU A 618 30.23 6.45 17.74
N SER A 619 30.76 6.96 16.63
CA SER A 619 30.58 8.35 16.24
C SER A 619 29.11 8.67 16.01
N ALA A 620 28.40 7.81 15.27
CA ALA A 620 26.96 7.98 15.06
C ALA A 620 26.18 7.88 16.36
N VAL A 621 26.49 6.93 17.25
CA VAL A 621 25.88 6.81 18.58
C VAL A 621 26.09 8.08 19.42
N ALA A 622 27.31 8.61 19.47
CA ALA A 622 27.60 9.85 20.21
C ALA A 622 26.73 11.00 19.70
N HIS A 623 26.63 11.11 18.37
CA HIS A 623 25.82 12.13 17.71
C HIS A 623 24.31 11.95 17.95
N LEU A 624 23.79 10.72 17.91
CA LEU A 624 22.39 10.42 18.23
C LEU A 624 22.08 10.81 19.67
N VAL A 625 22.86 10.32 20.62
CA VAL A 625 22.65 10.53 22.06
C VAL A 625 22.73 12.02 22.40
N ASN A 626 23.74 12.74 21.90
CA ASN A 626 23.86 14.18 22.13
C ASN A 626 22.66 14.95 21.57
N ARG A 627 22.20 14.64 20.34
CA ARG A 627 21.03 15.31 19.74
C ARG A 627 19.73 15.00 20.48
N MET A 628 19.49 13.74 20.80
CA MET A 628 18.31 13.34 21.61
C MET A 628 18.33 14.02 22.97
N LYS A 629 19.48 14.06 23.64
CA LYS A 629 19.63 14.78 24.90
C LYS A 629 19.34 16.27 24.74
N SER A 630 19.85 16.90 23.68
CA SER A 630 19.58 18.31 23.40
C SER A 630 18.09 18.59 23.19
N ILE A 631 17.36 17.71 22.52
CA ILE A 631 15.91 17.80 22.31
C ILE A 631 15.16 17.71 23.64
N VAL A 632 15.50 16.72 24.47
CA VAL A 632 14.85 16.48 25.77
C VAL A 632 15.12 17.62 26.75
N CYS A 633 16.37 18.11 26.80
CA CYS A 633 16.76 19.20 27.69
C CYS A 633 16.38 20.59 27.18
N LYS A 634 15.94 20.72 25.92
CA LYS A 634 15.70 22.01 25.24
C LYS A 634 16.91 22.95 25.34
N LYS A 635 18.11 22.37 25.32
CA LYS A 635 19.40 23.08 25.44
C LYS A 635 20.45 22.27 24.71
N GLU A 636 21.40 22.93 24.02
CA GLU A 636 22.43 22.17 23.32
C GLU A 636 23.43 21.61 24.33
N VAL A 637 23.64 20.31 24.32
CA VAL A 637 24.54 19.63 25.27
C VAL A 637 25.42 18.59 24.58
N GLN A 638 26.50 18.22 25.25
CA GLN A 638 27.41 17.16 24.83
C GLN A 638 27.64 16.25 26.03
N VAL A 639 26.98 15.10 26.03
CA VAL A 639 27.11 14.06 27.08
C VAL A 639 28.08 12.96 26.70
N LEU A 640 28.39 12.82 25.40
CA LEU A 640 29.38 11.89 24.87
C LEU A 640 30.34 12.60 23.92
N SER A 641 31.63 12.25 24.00
CA SER A 641 32.66 12.74 23.10
C SER A 641 33.65 11.63 22.74
N ILE A 642 33.97 11.54 21.45
CA ILE A 642 34.99 10.61 20.93
C ILE A 642 36.31 11.30 20.56
N GLU A 643 36.36 12.64 20.61
CA GLU A 643 37.52 13.43 20.14
C GLU A 643 38.77 13.22 21.00
N LYS A 644 38.59 12.82 22.26
CA LYS A 644 39.69 12.56 23.20
C LYS A 644 40.44 11.25 22.97
N TYR A 645 39.93 10.36 22.12
CA TYR A 645 40.50 9.03 21.89
C TYR A 645 41.29 8.95 20.60
N ASN A 646 42.37 8.16 20.60
CA ASN A 646 43.12 7.87 19.38
C ASN A 646 42.40 6.79 18.55
N ARG A 647 41.86 7.18 17.39
CA ARG A 647 41.13 6.29 16.48
C ARG A 647 41.97 5.13 15.92
N ALA A 648 43.30 5.21 15.96
CA ALA A 648 44.16 4.09 15.57
C ALA A 648 44.32 3.01 16.67
N SER A 649 43.93 3.31 17.92
CA SER A 649 44.13 2.43 19.09
C SER A 649 42.90 1.55 19.34
N LYS A 650 43.08 0.22 19.26
CA LYS A 650 42.05 -0.76 19.69
C LYS A 650 41.77 -0.68 21.20
N THR A 651 42.76 -0.28 21.99
CA THR A 651 42.61 -0.11 23.44
C THR A 651 41.70 1.08 23.75
N ASP A 652 41.87 2.18 23.02
CA ASP A 652 41.04 3.38 23.16
C ASP A 652 39.61 3.11 22.71
N LEU A 653 39.42 2.29 21.68
CA LEU A 653 38.09 1.84 21.26
C LEU A 653 37.37 1.11 22.40
N LYS A 654 38.04 0.16 23.06
CA LYS A 654 37.49 -0.54 24.22
C LYS A 654 37.19 0.41 25.40
N ALA A 655 38.06 1.39 25.63
CA ALA A 655 37.85 2.39 26.67
C ALA A 655 36.64 3.29 26.36
N ALA A 656 36.47 3.73 25.11
CA ALA A 656 35.34 4.51 24.65
C ALA A 656 34.02 3.74 24.76
N ILE A 657 33.99 2.47 24.34
CA ILE A 657 32.82 1.58 24.50
C ILE A 657 32.45 1.48 25.97
N LYS A 658 33.43 1.27 26.86
CA LYS A 658 33.18 1.18 28.30
C LYS A 658 32.58 2.49 28.82
N GLU A 659 33.12 3.64 28.44
CA GLU A 659 32.55 4.93 28.84
C GLU A 659 31.11 5.10 28.36
N PHE A 660 30.81 4.75 27.11
CA PHE A 660 29.48 4.88 26.53
C PHE A 660 28.47 4.00 27.27
N LEU A 661 28.83 2.76 27.61
CA LEU A 661 27.97 1.85 28.38
C LEU A 661 27.71 2.33 29.81
N HIS A 662 28.64 3.08 30.41
CA HIS A 662 28.47 3.65 31.76
C HIS A 662 27.80 5.03 31.76
N ASN A 663 27.58 5.64 30.59
CA ASN A 663 26.88 6.91 30.50
C ASN A 663 25.41 6.73 30.87
N GLU A 664 24.90 7.56 31.79
CA GLU A 664 23.53 7.45 32.32
C GLU A 664 22.45 7.55 31.24
N ASP A 665 22.64 8.37 30.21
CA ASP A 665 21.67 8.52 29.12
C ASP A 665 21.63 7.25 28.24
N VAL A 666 22.80 6.73 27.85
CA VAL A 666 22.89 5.46 27.08
C VAL A 666 22.34 4.30 27.89
N LYS A 667 22.71 4.21 29.17
CA LYS A 667 22.26 3.18 30.10
C LYS A 667 20.77 3.19 30.30
N SER A 668 20.17 4.35 30.54
CA SER A 668 18.71 4.48 30.64
C SER A 668 17.99 3.97 29.39
N PHE A 669 18.58 4.17 28.20
CA PHE A 669 17.97 3.77 26.94
C PHE A 669 18.04 2.24 26.74
N TYR A 670 19.24 1.64 26.77
CA TYR A 670 19.36 0.20 26.52
C TYR A 670 18.74 -0.63 27.64
N LYS A 671 18.78 -0.16 28.90
CA LYS A 671 18.19 -0.90 30.02
C LYS A 671 16.71 -1.15 29.81
N ASN A 672 15.94 -0.14 29.42
CA ASN A 672 14.51 -0.28 29.17
C ASN A 672 14.18 -1.30 28.07
N ILE A 673 15.04 -1.43 27.05
CA ILE A 673 14.90 -2.41 25.97
C ILE A 673 15.24 -3.81 26.48
N PHE A 674 16.34 -3.95 27.22
CA PHE A 674 16.84 -5.23 27.72
C PHE A 674 15.93 -5.81 28.82
N ASP A 675 15.42 -4.98 29.74
CA ASP A 675 14.44 -5.37 30.76
C ASP A 675 13.17 -5.96 30.12
N TYR A 676 12.67 -5.35 29.03
CA TYR A 676 11.53 -5.90 28.29
C TYR A 676 11.86 -7.24 27.63
N ARG A 677 13.01 -7.34 26.96
CA ARG A 677 13.46 -8.59 26.33
C ARG A 677 13.59 -9.72 27.35
N GLU A 678 14.14 -9.43 28.52
CA GLU A 678 14.27 -10.39 29.61
C GLU A 678 12.90 -10.93 30.04
N VAL A 679 11.90 -10.06 30.28
CA VAL A 679 10.54 -10.49 30.62
C VAL A 679 9.92 -11.34 29.52
N LEU A 680 10.07 -10.93 28.26
CA LEU A 680 9.50 -11.61 27.10
C LEU A 680 10.08 -13.04 26.94
N ILE A 681 11.38 -13.20 27.15
CA ILE A 681 12.04 -14.51 27.04
C ILE A 681 11.54 -15.44 28.13
N SER A 682 11.36 -14.96 29.37
CA SER A 682 10.70 -15.76 30.41
C SER A 682 9.30 -16.22 30.01
N GLN A 683 8.50 -15.35 29.38
CA GLN A 683 7.17 -15.72 28.88
C GLN A 683 7.25 -16.79 27.79
N TRP A 684 8.16 -16.63 26.84
CA TRP A 684 8.36 -17.59 25.75
C TRP A 684 8.81 -18.95 26.28
N LEU A 685 9.75 -18.99 27.22
CA LEU A 685 10.21 -20.23 27.84
C LEU A 685 9.08 -20.95 28.58
N ALA A 686 8.27 -20.21 29.34
CA ALA A 686 7.19 -20.76 30.15
C ALA A 686 5.97 -21.25 29.35
N ASN A 687 5.70 -20.67 28.17
CA ASN A 687 4.56 -21.04 27.34
C ASN A 687 4.99 -21.84 26.10
N SER A 688 4.62 -23.13 26.05
CA SER A 688 4.98 -24.01 24.93
C SER A 688 4.48 -23.53 23.56
N LYS A 689 3.41 -22.74 23.51
CA LYS A 689 2.90 -22.13 22.26
C LYS A 689 3.85 -21.07 21.70
N ASP A 690 4.65 -20.46 22.57
CA ASP A 690 5.54 -19.36 22.25
C ASP A 690 6.98 -19.84 21.98
N HIS A 691 7.28 -21.12 22.19
CA HIS A 691 8.61 -21.72 21.89
C HIS A 691 9.05 -21.51 20.44
N GLN A 692 8.13 -21.34 19.50
CA GLN A 692 8.46 -21.00 18.12
C GLN A 692 9.27 -19.70 18.00
N PHE A 693 9.05 -18.72 18.89
CA PHE A 693 9.79 -17.46 18.91
C PHE A 693 11.23 -17.64 19.40
N CYS A 694 11.52 -18.67 20.20
CA CYS A 694 12.87 -19.01 20.62
C CYS A 694 13.77 -19.50 19.47
N TYR A 695 13.18 -19.79 18.30
CA TYR A 695 13.89 -20.26 17.10
C TYR A 695 13.73 -19.31 15.91
N GLU A 696 13.26 -18.10 16.12
CA GLU A 696 12.90 -17.19 15.03
C GLU A 696 14.11 -16.75 14.18
N ASP A 697 15.30 -16.64 14.78
CA ASP A 697 16.56 -16.38 14.05
C ASP A 697 17.12 -17.64 13.34
N ARG A 698 16.27 -18.61 13.00
CA ARG A 698 16.69 -19.80 12.24
C ARG A 698 17.10 -19.39 10.82
N LYS A 699 18.31 -19.72 10.41
CA LYS A 699 18.78 -19.61 9.02
C LYS A 699 19.27 -20.95 8.51
N ILE A 700 19.07 -21.19 7.22
CA ILE A 700 19.74 -22.27 6.49
C ILE A 700 21.10 -21.72 6.02
N GLN A 701 22.18 -22.38 6.43
CA GLN A 701 23.56 -22.03 6.10
C GLN A 701 24.16 -23.14 5.23
N ASN A 702 24.89 -22.74 4.20
CA ASN A 702 25.50 -23.64 3.21
C ASN A 702 24.52 -24.69 2.66
N GLU A 703 23.23 -24.34 2.55
CA GLU A 703 22.13 -25.16 2.01
C GLU A 703 21.71 -26.40 2.83
N PHE A 704 22.60 -26.97 3.65
CA PHE A 704 22.32 -28.22 4.40
C PHE A 704 22.15 -28.04 5.92
N CYS A 705 22.56 -26.91 6.51
CA CYS A 705 22.57 -26.73 7.96
C CYS A 705 21.49 -25.73 8.42
N ALA A 706 20.55 -26.16 9.24
CA ALA A 706 19.63 -25.26 9.93
C ALA A 706 20.19 -24.85 11.30
N ILE A 707 20.45 -23.56 11.49
CA ILE A 707 20.96 -23.03 12.76
C ILE A 707 20.07 -21.91 13.30
N SER A 708 19.72 -22.01 14.58
CA SER A 708 19.03 -20.97 15.35
C SER A 708 19.79 -20.57 16.61
N GLN A 709 19.51 -19.38 17.15
CA GLN A 709 20.12 -18.85 18.37
C GLN A 709 19.05 -18.26 19.29
N LEU A 710 19.09 -18.61 20.57
CA LEU A 710 18.36 -17.96 21.66
C LEU A 710 19.36 -17.28 22.59
N LYS A 711 19.16 -15.98 22.84
CA LYS A 711 19.97 -15.20 23.77
C LYS A 711 19.25 -15.04 25.10
N ILE A 712 19.79 -15.60 26.17
CA ILE A 712 19.18 -15.71 27.50
C ILE A 712 19.81 -14.66 28.43
N PHE A 713 19.01 -13.99 29.25
CA PHE A 713 19.52 -13.08 30.27
C PHE A 713 19.85 -13.84 31.57
N PRO A 714 20.75 -13.32 32.42
CA PRO A 714 21.08 -13.95 33.69
C PRO A 714 19.85 -14.31 34.54
N ASN A 715 18.82 -13.45 34.63
CA ASN A 715 17.64 -13.78 35.45
C ASN A 715 16.66 -14.74 34.76
N ASN A 716 16.81 -14.98 33.46
CA ASN A 716 16.01 -16.00 32.77
C ASN A 716 16.55 -17.42 32.98
N ARG A 717 17.72 -17.59 33.60
CA ARG A 717 18.40 -18.90 33.67
C ARG A 717 17.61 -19.95 34.43
N ASP A 718 17.01 -19.60 35.55
CA ASP A 718 16.17 -20.53 36.32
C ASP A 718 14.95 -20.98 35.51
N CYS A 719 14.28 -20.03 34.84
CA CYS A 719 13.14 -20.28 33.96
C CYS A 719 13.53 -21.15 32.74
N PHE A 720 14.70 -20.90 32.15
CA PHE A 720 15.24 -21.73 31.07
C PHE A 720 15.47 -23.16 31.57
N ASN A 721 16.10 -23.34 32.72
CA ASN A 721 16.37 -24.66 33.28
C ASN A 721 15.07 -25.42 33.60
N GLU A 722 14.05 -24.73 34.14
CA GLU A 722 12.73 -25.31 34.43
C GLU A 722 12.02 -25.81 33.17
N HIS A 723 12.08 -25.06 32.08
CA HIS A 723 11.34 -25.37 30.84
C HIS A 723 12.20 -25.97 29.72
N ARG A 724 13.47 -26.26 29.98
CA ARG A 724 14.46 -26.73 29.00
C ARG A 724 13.98 -27.94 28.22
N ASP A 725 13.43 -28.94 28.91
CA ASP A 725 12.95 -30.19 28.28
C ASP A 725 11.81 -29.93 27.28
N ALA A 726 10.85 -29.09 27.66
CA ALA A 726 9.73 -28.75 26.79
C ALA A 726 10.19 -27.92 25.59
N LEU A 727 11.15 -27.01 25.80
CA LEU A 727 11.78 -26.26 24.74
C LEU A 727 12.50 -27.22 23.77
N LEU A 728 13.31 -28.15 24.29
CA LEU A 728 14.01 -29.16 23.50
C LEU A 728 13.05 -30.02 22.66
N GLU A 729 11.94 -30.49 23.23
CA GLU A 729 10.89 -31.20 22.50
C GLU A 729 10.34 -30.36 21.33
N SER A 730 10.02 -29.10 21.59
CA SER A 730 9.54 -28.16 20.57
C SER A 730 10.58 -27.94 19.46
N TRP A 731 11.86 -27.81 19.81
CA TRP A 731 12.96 -27.68 18.84
C TRP A 731 13.07 -28.92 17.94
N LEU A 732 13.02 -30.12 18.52
CA LEU A 732 13.09 -31.38 17.80
C LEU A 732 11.93 -31.52 16.80
N ASN A 733 10.71 -31.13 17.20
CA ASN A 733 9.53 -31.14 16.35
C ASN A 733 9.65 -30.12 15.20
N SER A 734 10.18 -28.94 15.48
CA SER A 734 10.45 -27.91 14.46
C SER A 734 11.47 -28.39 13.41
N ASN A 735 12.52 -29.10 13.84
CA ASN A 735 13.54 -29.64 12.94
C ASN A 735 12.95 -30.69 11.98
N GLU A 736 12.02 -31.53 12.42
CA GLU A 736 11.34 -32.48 11.54
C GLU A 736 10.51 -31.80 10.46
N VAL A 737 9.84 -30.68 10.79
CA VAL A 737 9.11 -29.88 9.80
C VAL A 737 10.07 -29.33 8.75
N VAL A 738 11.26 -28.87 9.15
CA VAL A 738 12.29 -28.38 8.22
C VAL A 738 12.82 -29.52 7.34
N ALA A 739 13.18 -30.66 7.93
CA ALA A 739 13.67 -31.84 7.21
C ALA A 739 12.64 -32.35 6.17
N ARG A 740 11.34 -32.27 6.47
CA ARG A 740 10.27 -32.63 5.51
C ARG A 740 10.14 -31.63 4.37
N LYS A 741 10.46 -30.35 4.59
CA LYS A 741 10.41 -29.31 3.55
C LYS A 741 11.61 -29.34 2.63
N SER A 742 12.79 -29.69 3.16
CA SER A 742 14.02 -29.84 2.39
C SER A 742 14.78 -31.06 2.88
N SER A 743 14.86 -32.08 2.04
CA SER A 743 15.66 -33.28 2.31
C SER A 743 17.17 -33.02 2.30
N VAL A 744 17.61 -31.85 1.79
CA VAL A 744 19.00 -31.41 1.78
C VAL A 744 19.43 -30.93 3.17
N VAL A 745 18.49 -30.43 3.98
CA VAL A 745 18.79 -29.94 5.33
C VAL A 745 18.85 -31.13 6.29
N ASP A 746 20.06 -31.50 6.68
CA ASP A 746 20.34 -32.74 7.41
C ASP A 746 21.10 -32.55 8.73
N LEU A 747 21.60 -31.33 8.98
CA LEU A 747 22.27 -30.91 10.21
C LEU A 747 21.50 -29.77 10.88
N PHE A 748 21.21 -29.92 12.17
CA PHE A 748 20.41 -28.97 12.95
C PHE A 748 21.17 -28.53 14.20
N LEU A 749 21.33 -27.21 14.38
CA LEU A 749 21.98 -26.62 15.57
C LEU A 749 21.08 -25.58 16.25
N GLN A 750 21.04 -25.60 17.58
CA GLN A 750 20.49 -24.54 18.40
C GLN A 750 21.55 -24.03 19.36
N MET A 751 21.81 -22.72 19.33
CA MET A 751 22.71 -22.07 20.26
C MET A 751 21.92 -21.32 21.34
N ASN A 752 22.02 -21.75 22.59
CA ASN A 752 21.43 -21.10 23.76
C ASN A 752 22.52 -20.37 24.53
N SER A 753 22.71 -19.09 24.23
CA SER A 753 23.82 -18.26 24.72
C SER A 753 23.37 -17.25 25.78
N THR A 754 24.20 -16.92 26.77
CA THR A 754 23.93 -15.85 27.74
C THR A 754 24.36 -14.50 27.19
N ILE A 755 23.54 -13.46 27.37
CA ILE A 755 23.98 -12.06 27.21
C ILE A 755 24.70 -11.63 28.48
N GLU A 756 26.00 -11.33 28.40
CA GLU A 756 26.71 -10.62 29.47
C GLU A 756 26.42 -9.12 29.42
N MET A 757 25.68 -8.60 30.39
CA MET A 757 25.56 -7.16 30.58
C MET A 757 26.85 -6.63 31.21
N LYS A 758 27.75 -6.08 30.39
CA LYS A 758 29.00 -5.45 30.88
C LYS A 758 28.68 -4.32 31.86
N GLY A 759 28.93 -4.56 33.15
CA GLY A 759 28.67 -3.62 34.25
C GLY A 759 27.77 -4.16 35.36
N SER A 760 27.08 -5.29 35.16
CA SER A 760 26.45 -6.04 36.25
C SER A 760 27.39 -7.15 36.71
N ASN A 761 27.82 -7.12 37.98
CA ASN A 761 28.50 -8.25 38.62
C ASN A 761 27.47 -9.36 38.88
N SER A 762 27.03 -10.06 37.84
CA SER A 762 26.21 -11.26 38.00
C SER A 762 27.13 -12.48 37.99
N ASN A 763 27.54 -12.93 39.18
CA ASN A 763 28.09 -14.27 39.39
C ASN A 763 26.92 -15.28 39.35
N SER A 764 26.31 -15.50 38.18
CA SER A 764 25.39 -16.64 38.01
C SER A 764 26.19 -17.88 37.67
N GLU A 765 26.00 -18.97 38.41
CA GLU A 765 26.54 -20.29 38.07
C GLU A 765 25.66 -20.90 36.96
N GLY A 766 26.19 -21.04 35.74
CA GLY A 766 25.47 -21.62 34.60
C GLY A 766 26.37 -21.92 33.40
N CYS A 767 25.81 -22.62 32.41
CA CYS A 767 26.48 -22.92 31.14
C CYS A 767 25.61 -22.46 29.96
N ASP A 768 26.25 -22.01 28.88
CA ASP A 768 25.63 -21.91 27.57
C ASP A 768 25.52 -23.31 26.94
N GLU A 769 24.61 -23.49 25.99
CA GLU A 769 24.37 -24.80 25.37
C GLU A 769 24.37 -24.72 23.84
N ILE A 770 25.01 -25.69 23.18
CA ILE A 770 24.80 -25.97 21.75
C ILE A 770 24.11 -27.32 21.65
N TRP A 771 22.88 -27.34 21.13
CA TRP A 771 22.19 -28.58 20.78
C TRP A 771 22.45 -28.90 19.33
N ILE A 772 22.81 -30.15 19.05
CA ILE A 772 23.15 -30.63 17.71
C ILE A 772 22.37 -31.92 17.46
N ARG A 773 21.71 -31.97 16.30
CA ARG A 773 21.02 -33.16 15.79
C ARG A 773 21.35 -33.34 14.32
N ILE A 774 21.48 -34.60 13.89
CA ILE A 774 21.57 -34.99 12.49
C ILE A 774 20.40 -35.90 12.12
N ASN A 775 20.15 -36.03 10.82
CA ASN A 775 19.34 -37.13 10.32
C ASN A 775 20.20 -38.41 10.25
N SER A 776 20.10 -39.27 11.27
CA SER A 776 20.92 -40.48 11.43
C SER A 776 20.78 -41.50 10.28
N ASN A 777 19.77 -41.37 9.43
CA ASN A 777 19.59 -42.21 8.24
C ASN A 777 20.36 -41.70 7.01
N SER A 778 21.15 -40.62 7.15
CA SER A 778 21.91 -39.99 6.07
C SER A 778 23.41 -40.05 6.35
N GLU A 779 24.14 -40.83 5.56
CA GLU A 779 25.62 -40.85 5.59
C GLU A 779 26.22 -39.45 5.33
N GLN A 780 25.52 -38.63 4.54
CA GLN A 780 25.92 -37.26 4.26
C GLN A 780 25.84 -36.38 5.52
N ALA A 781 24.80 -36.57 6.35
CA ALA A 781 24.65 -35.84 7.61
C ALA A 781 25.76 -36.21 8.61
N GLU A 782 26.14 -37.49 8.65
CA GLU A 782 27.30 -37.94 9.43
C GLU A 782 28.60 -37.27 8.96
N SER A 783 28.82 -37.23 7.66
CA SER A 783 29.99 -36.57 7.06
C SER A 783 30.05 -35.09 7.42
N HIS A 784 28.92 -34.38 7.27
CA HIS A 784 28.81 -32.96 7.65
C HIS A 784 29.14 -32.73 9.12
N LEU A 785 28.64 -33.58 10.03
CA LEU A 785 28.92 -33.47 11.47
C LEU A 785 30.40 -33.76 11.79
N ARG A 786 31.01 -34.75 11.14
CA ARG A 786 32.45 -35.06 11.31
C ARG A 786 33.33 -33.88 10.88
N ILE A 787 33.03 -33.28 9.72
CA ILE A 787 33.73 -32.09 9.22
C ILE A 787 33.54 -30.92 10.18
N PHE A 788 32.31 -30.70 10.65
CA PHE A 788 32.02 -29.65 11.63
C PHE A 788 32.87 -29.81 12.89
N PHE A 789 32.87 -30.98 13.54
CA PHE A 789 33.66 -31.18 14.77
C PHE A 789 35.17 -31.13 14.52
N ASN A 790 35.67 -31.65 13.40
CA ASN A 790 37.09 -31.53 13.06
C ASN A 790 37.52 -30.07 12.91
N THR A 791 36.67 -29.23 12.33
CA THR A 791 36.97 -27.79 12.13
C THR A 791 36.76 -27.01 13.43
N PHE A 792 35.72 -27.35 14.19
CA PHE A 792 35.37 -26.71 15.47
C PHE A 792 36.45 -26.95 16.54
N THR A 793 37.04 -28.14 16.59
CA THR A 793 38.14 -28.46 17.53
C THR A 793 39.48 -27.81 17.15
N GLN A 794 39.67 -27.41 15.89
CA GLN A 794 40.85 -26.64 15.47
C GLN A 794 40.77 -25.17 15.90
N SER A 795 39.61 -24.69 16.37
CA SER A 795 39.47 -23.36 16.94
C SER A 795 40.32 -23.22 18.19
N SER A 796 41.05 -22.12 18.33
CA SER A 796 41.77 -21.80 19.57
C SER A 796 40.84 -21.38 20.73
N LYS A 797 39.55 -21.16 20.47
CA LYS A 797 38.57 -20.68 21.46
C LYS A 797 37.89 -21.83 22.21
N TYR A 798 37.36 -22.82 21.48
CA TYR A 798 36.38 -23.77 22.01
C TYR A 798 36.92 -24.91 22.87
N PRO A 799 38.09 -25.50 22.58
CA PRO A 799 38.64 -26.56 23.42
C PRO A 799 38.77 -26.15 24.90
N ASP A 800 39.02 -24.87 25.17
CA ASP A 800 39.23 -24.35 26.53
C ASP A 800 37.94 -23.90 27.25
N VAL A 801 36.82 -23.77 26.52
CA VAL A 801 35.55 -23.30 27.09
C VAL A 801 34.44 -24.35 27.11
N ILE A 802 34.65 -25.53 26.52
CA ILE A 802 33.70 -26.65 26.63
C ILE A 802 33.89 -27.30 28.00
N GLU A 803 32.84 -27.29 28.81
CA GLU A 803 32.86 -27.83 30.17
C GLU A 803 32.37 -29.29 30.20
N GLU A 804 31.35 -29.62 29.40
CA GLU A 804 30.79 -30.98 29.33
C GLU A 804 30.25 -31.26 27.92
N VAL A 805 30.42 -32.51 27.46
CA VAL A 805 29.74 -33.03 26.27
C VAL A 805 28.71 -34.07 26.73
N ILE A 806 27.45 -33.89 26.37
CA ILE A 806 26.37 -34.79 26.78
C ILE A 806 25.70 -35.35 25.53
N ILE A 807 25.51 -36.67 25.48
CA ILE A 807 24.56 -37.30 24.55
C ILE A 807 23.25 -37.46 25.31
N GLU A 808 22.22 -36.70 24.93
CA GLU A 808 20.89 -36.78 25.55
C GLU A 808 19.96 -37.62 24.67
N GLY A 809 19.39 -38.70 25.22
CA GLY A 809 18.39 -39.56 24.57
C GLY A 809 18.80 -41.04 24.51
N SER A 810 17.80 -41.92 24.62
CA SER A 810 18.00 -43.38 24.66
C SER A 810 17.90 -44.09 23.31
N ASN A 811 17.95 -43.41 22.16
CA ASN A 811 17.88 -44.08 20.86
C ASN A 811 19.19 -44.84 20.58
N ALA A 812 19.13 -46.17 20.68
CA ALA A 812 20.28 -47.04 20.51
C ALA A 812 20.92 -46.95 19.11
N GLU A 813 20.14 -46.75 18.05
CA GLU A 813 20.67 -46.65 16.69
C GLU A 813 21.37 -45.32 16.44
N ASP A 814 20.79 -44.20 16.89
CA ASP A 814 21.44 -42.89 16.82
C ASP A 814 22.74 -42.89 17.64
N ASN A 815 22.72 -43.48 18.83
CA ASN A 815 23.89 -43.51 19.71
C ASN A 815 25.05 -44.34 19.14
N LYS A 816 24.77 -45.41 18.36
CA LYS A 816 25.81 -46.16 17.63
C LYS A 816 26.56 -45.29 16.62
N ILE A 817 25.92 -44.24 16.09
CA ILE A 817 26.51 -43.31 15.11
C ILE A 817 27.19 -42.14 15.82
N LEU A 818 26.53 -41.51 16.80
CA LEU A 818 27.03 -40.30 17.45
C LEU A 818 28.25 -40.56 18.35
N ILE A 819 28.31 -41.70 19.05
CA ILE A 819 29.42 -42.04 19.96
C ILE A 819 30.76 -42.12 19.22
N PRO A 820 30.89 -42.87 18.09
CA PRO A 820 32.12 -42.87 17.30
C PRO A 820 32.51 -41.48 16.77
N ILE A 821 31.54 -40.66 16.36
CA ILE A 821 31.81 -39.30 15.86
C ILE A 821 32.40 -38.42 16.98
N ILE A 822 31.80 -38.41 18.17
CA ILE A 822 32.31 -37.64 19.30
C ILE A 822 33.71 -38.12 19.70
N THR A 823 33.89 -39.44 19.84
CA THR A 823 35.16 -40.05 20.29
C THR A 823 36.30 -39.75 19.32
N ASN A 824 36.06 -39.85 18.01
CA ASN A 824 37.11 -39.74 17.00
C ASN A 824 37.36 -38.31 16.51
N ASN A 825 36.31 -37.48 16.45
CA ASN A 825 36.36 -36.15 15.85
C ASN A 825 36.38 -35.02 16.88
N LEU A 826 35.55 -35.08 17.93
CA LEU A 826 35.52 -34.06 18.98
C LEU A 826 36.63 -34.29 20.03
N LYS A 827 36.96 -35.55 20.31
CA LYS A 827 38.04 -35.99 21.22
C LYS A 827 37.93 -35.43 22.66
N LEU A 828 36.71 -35.18 23.11
CA LEU A 828 36.40 -34.75 24.47
C LEU A 828 35.67 -35.86 25.24
N PRO A 829 35.82 -35.93 26.57
CA PRO A 829 35.03 -36.85 27.40
C PRO A 829 33.54 -36.49 27.30
N TYR A 830 32.67 -37.50 27.27
CA TYR A 830 31.22 -37.30 27.18
C TYR A 830 30.47 -38.11 28.24
N THR A 831 29.28 -37.63 28.60
CA THR A 831 28.31 -38.36 29.43
C THR A 831 27.07 -38.71 28.60
N ILE A 832 26.35 -39.77 28.98
CA ILE A 832 25.07 -40.15 28.35
C ILE A 832 23.98 -39.92 29.38
N ARG A 833 22.94 -39.19 28.99
CA ARG A 833 21.74 -38.94 29.81
C ARG A 833 20.50 -39.28 29.00
N ASP A 834 19.43 -39.70 29.65
CA ASP A 834 18.17 -39.91 28.96
C ASP A 834 17.41 -38.58 28.81
N ASN A 835 16.57 -38.46 27.78
CA ASN A 835 15.64 -37.33 27.61
C ASN A 835 14.21 -37.83 27.42
N LYS A 836 13.23 -36.96 27.70
CA LYS A 836 11.80 -37.34 27.65
C LYS A 836 11.36 -37.87 26.27
N GLU A 837 11.98 -37.36 25.22
CA GLU A 837 11.67 -37.68 23.82
C GLU A 837 12.29 -38.98 23.33
N LYS A 838 13.26 -39.54 24.07
CA LYS A 838 14.10 -40.70 23.67
C LYS A 838 14.81 -40.52 22.32
N ARG A 839 14.87 -39.29 21.79
CA ARG A 839 15.54 -38.94 20.53
C ARG A 839 16.94 -38.43 20.85
N SER A 840 17.97 -38.99 20.23
CA SER A 840 19.35 -38.65 20.60
C SER A 840 19.79 -37.30 20.02
N ILE A 841 20.38 -36.46 20.87
CA ILE A 841 21.04 -35.21 20.50
C ILE A 841 22.42 -35.13 21.16
N ILE A 842 23.29 -34.28 20.62
CA ILE A 842 24.52 -33.87 21.28
C ILE A 842 24.28 -32.49 21.90
N CYS A 843 24.56 -32.35 23.18
CA CYS A 843 24.53 -31.10 23.92
C CYS A 843 25.95 -30.75 24.37
N LEU A 844 26.48 -29.65 23.86
CA LEU A 844 27.76 -29.08 24.33
C LEU A 844 27.45 -28.04 25.40
N LYS A 845 27.88 -28.29 26.64
CA LYS A 845 27.86 -27.31 27.73
C LYS A 845 29.12 -26.47 27.63
N ILE A 846 28.94 -25.18 27.42
CA ILE A 846 30.00 -24.22 27.22
C ILE A 846 29.98 -23.23 28.37
N LYS A 847 31.15 -22.82 28.84
CA LYS A 847 31.30 -21.77 29.85
C LYS A 847 30.43 -20.57 29.49
N GLN A 848 29.57 -20.18 30.41
CA GLN A 848 28.62 -19.08 30.24
C GLN A 848 29.30 -17.81 29.69
N GLY A 849 28.64 -17.16 28.73
CA GLY A 849 29.11 -15.91 28.11
C GLY A 849 30.16 -16.11 27.00
N SER A 850 30.58 -17.36 26.75
CA SER A 850 31.56 -17.66 25.70
C SER A 850 30.94 -17.71 24.30
N LEU A 851 29.62 -17.90 24.18
CA LEU A 851 28.89 -17.89 22.90
C LEU A 851 28.25 -16.53 22.67
N ASN A 852 28.53 -15.90 21.52
CA ASN A 852 28.03 -14.56 21.19
C ASN A 852 27.11 -14.57 19.97
N SER A 853 27.53 -15.22 18.87
CA SER A 853 26.88 -15.07 17.57
C SER A 853 27.07 -16.28 16.69
N ARG A 854 25.98 -16.90 16.22
CA ARG A 854 26.04 -18.04 15.28
C ARG A 854 26.93 -17.80 14.04
N LYS A 855 26.93 -16.57 13.48
CA LYS A 855 27.75 -16.19 12.32
C LYS A 855 29.26 -16.29 12.58
N ALA A 856 29.69 -16.06 13.82
CA ALA A 856 31.11 -16.05 14.20
C ALA A 856 31.53 -17.35 14.91
N ASP A 857 30.60 -17.93 15.65
CA ASP A 857 30.87 -19.01 16.58
C ASP A 857 30.54 -20.39 15.99
N ILE A 858 29.71 -20.46 14.94
CA ILE A 858 29.30 -21.73 14.32
C ILE A 858 29.54 -21.76 12.82
N THR A 859 29.02 -20.77 12.07
CA THR A 859 29.10 -20.74 10.59
C THR A 859 30.51 -20.95 10.01
N PRO A 860 31.60 -20.38 10.57
CA PRO A 860 32.94 -20.57 10.02
C PRO A 860 33.45 -22.02 10.07
N PHE A 861 32.85 -22.85 10.93
CA PHE A 861 33.23 -24.24 11.14
C PHE A 861 32.32 -25.22 10.38
N LEU A 862 31.26 -24.73 9.74
CA LEU A 862 30.39 -25.57 8.92
C LEU A 862 31.12 -26.00 7.63
N PRO A 863 30.83 -27.21 7.11
CA PRO A 863 31.26 -27.63 5.77
C PRO A 863 30.84 -26.61 4.72
N LYS A 864 31.68 -26.36 3.71
CA LYS A 864 31.39 -25.42 2.62
C LYS A 864 30.84 -26.13 1.39
#